data_AF-A0AAE1L6K1-F1
#
_entry.id   AF-A0AAE1L6K1-F1
#
_cell.length_a   1.000
_cell.length_b   1.000
_cell.length_c   1.000
_cell.angle_alpha   90.00
_cell.angle_beta   90.00
_cell.angle_gamma   90.00
#
_symmetry.space_group_name_H-M   'P 1'
#
loop_
_entity.id
_entity.type
_entity.pdbx_description
1 polymer ?
#
loop_
_entity_poly.entity_id
_entity_poly.type
_entity_poly.pdbx_seq_one_letter_code
_entity_poly.pdbx_strand_id
1 'polypeptide(L)'
;MDKLLRSLGMYVLGKGHTLSNHLPLKSFQYSKLLEVRLRLHQKYPLLIKTHALWSPITKRHRTLSIHQFQSNNYEHGNRSDHPPPKFSRSPLTFLSLGIITACCASYDSDKRLVTAAKNGNDSEVKKLIREGHDVNKRHPLGWTALQAAAINGKAGTVKVLLDAGADPNVGDEFSNVYRTAMERGMRAAEVVTVREEEFCDRLDYMATFRNFTALHYAVLADDVDTVAVLLQGGANPLQQNDHAKQPLSYSNRENRRLVNLLESHMKTYEKKQKELEALERRKFPLEQRLRQHIVGQENAIVTVAAAIRRKENGWADEDHPLVFLFLGSSGIGKTELAKQLASYIHKSKTESFIRLDMSEYQEKHEVSKLIGSPPGYVGHDEGGQLTKRLRKCPSAVVLFDEVDKAHPDVLTVLLQLFDEGRLTDGKGKTIECKDAIFVMTSNLASDEIANHALHLREEAKMRAKQLKEESKQNEMIETVTISRQFKERVVQPILKRHFRRDEFLGRINEIVYFLPFSESELSELVQKELQRWSKRAKDKHNIELEWDHSVEAILTDGYEVNYGARSIKYEVERRVISQLALAHERGSISPGSTVQILVVWPKSETERPVIRLRVKAKGRKEFVDIDEKELSVAKVDDDAGNGFVF
;
A
#
# COMPACT_ATOMS: atom_id res chain seq x y z
N MET A 1 -17.21 -13.47 23.27
CA MET A 1 -16.30 -12.70 24.15
C MET A 1 -17.05 -11.78 25.11
N ASP A 2 -18.09 -11.06 24.68
CA ASP A 2 -18.83 -10.14 25.57
C ASP A 2 -19.51 -10.78 26.80
N LYS A 3 -19.99 -12.03 26.70
CA LYS A 3 -20.51 -12.76 27.88
C LYS A 3 -19.41 -13.10 28.91
N LEU A 4 -18.15 -13.21 28.47
CA LEU A 4 -16.99 -13.48 29.32
C LEU A 4 -16.50 -12.20 30.00
N LEU A 5 -16.54 -11.07 29.29
CA LEU A 5 -16.19 -9.74 29.81
C LEU A 5 -17.18 -9.22 30.86
N ARG A 6 -18.48 -9.53 30.73
CA ARG A 6 -19.49 -9.18 31.75
C ARG A 6 -19.39 -10.01 33.04
N SER A 7 -18.84 -11.22 33.00
CA SER A 7 -18.63 -12.06 34.19
C SER A 7 -17.41 -11.67 35.04
N LEU A 8 -16.58 -10.74 34.54
CA LEU A 8 -15.33 -10.29 35.17
C LEU A 8 -15.43 -8.88 35.80
N GLY A 9 -16.63 -8.28 35.86
CA GLY A 9 -16.88 -7.09 36.68
C GLY A 9 -16.12 -5.82 36.28
N MET A 10 -15.87 -5.58 34.99
CA MET A 10 -15.23 -4.36 34.53
C MET A 10 -16.26 -3.35 33.98
N TYR A 11 -16.61 -2.34 34.79
CA TYR A 11 -17.26 -1.12 34.30
C TYR A 11 -16.19 -0.16 33.76
N VAL A 12 -16.47 0.48 32.61
CA VAL A 12 -15.69 1.62 32.12
C VAL A 12 -16.47 2.88 32.49
N LEU A 13 -15.97 3.65 33.46
CA LEU A 13 -16.40 5.03 33.69
C LEU A 13 -15.45 5.97 32.96
N GLY A 14 -16.01 6.87 32.15
CA GLY A 14 -15.29 7.96 31.51
C GLY A 14 -15.31 9.25 32.33
N LYS A 15 -14.26 10.08 32.18
CA LYS A 15 -14.25 11.53 31.92
C LYS A 15 -12.81 12.07 32.07
N GLY A 16 -12.53 13.17 31.37
CA GLY A 16 -11.19 13.62 30.99
C GLY A 16 -10.36 14.38 32.04
N HIS A 17 -9.07 14.52 31.76
CA HIS A 17 -8.34 15.79 31.65
C HIS A 17 -6.87 15.53 31.23
N THR A 18 -6.34 16.50 30.50
CA THR A 18 -4.98 16.67 29.96
C THR A 18 -3.89 16.77 31.02
N LEU A 19 -2.71 16.19 30.77
CA LEU A 19 -1.40 16.74 31.15
C LEU A 19 -0.24 16.02 30.42
N SER A 20 0.82 16.78 30.18
CA SER A 20 1.93 16.55 29.26
C SER A 20 3.11 15.77 29.86
N ASN A 21 4.01 15.35 28.94
CA ASN A 21 5.45 15.11 29.08
C ASN A 21 5.99 13.74 29.58
N HIS A 22 6.77 13.14 28.66
CA HIS A 22 7.94 12.26 28.80
C HIS A 22 7.84 10.78 29.30
N LEU A 23 8.35 9.90 28.41
CA LEU A 23 8.98 8.56 28.60
C LEU A 23 8.08 7.29 28.63
N PRO A 24 8.62 6.09 28.27
CA PRO A 24 8.01 5.21 27.27
C PRO A 24 7.13 4.08 27.82
N LEU A 25 6.02 3.86 27.12
CA LEU A 25 5.13 2.70 27.26
C LEU A 25 5.82 1.40 26.82
N LYS A 26 6.18 0.52 27.75
CA LYS A 26 6.38 -0.92 27.44
C LYS A 26 6.30 -1.93 28.59
N SER A 27 5.96 -1.55 29.82
CA SER A 27 5.95 -2.48 30.97
C SER A 27 4.57 -2.82 31.56
N PHE A 28 3.48 -2.19 31.11
CA PHE A 28 2.18 -2.29 31.82
C PHE A 28 1.16 -3.31 31.24
N GLN A 29 1.42 -3.88 30.05
CA GLN A 29 0.52 -4.89 29.45
C GLN A 29 0.86 -6.34 29.81
N TYR A 30 2.07 -6.62 30.33
CA TYR A 30 2.51 -7.99 30.62
C TYR A 30 1.99 -8.54 31.97
N SER A 31 1.75 -7.68 32.97
CA SER A 31 1.33 -8.13 34.31
C SER A 31 -0.10 -8.67 34.34
N LYS A 32 -1.03 -8.02 33.63
CA LYS A 32 -2.44 -8.45 33.56
C LYS A 32 -2.63 -9.75 32.76
N LEU A 33 -1.80 -10.00 31.76
CA LEU A 33 -1.83 -11.25 30.99
C LEU A 33 -1.30 -12.45 31.79
N LEU A 34 -0.32 -12.22 32.69
CA LEU A 34 0.20 -13.26 33.58
C LEU A 34 -0.83 -13.72 34.62
N GLU A 35 -1.64 -12.78 35.13
CA GLU A 35 -2.66 -13.06 36.15
C GLU A 35 -3.83 -13.89 35.59
N VAL A 36 -4.23 -13.62 34.33
CA VAL A 36 -5.23 -14.42 33.59
C VAL A 36 -4.71 -15.84 33.33
N ARG A 37 -3.41 -15.98 33.01
CA ARG A 37 -2.75 -17.27 32.78
C ARG A 37 -2.72 -18.14 34.05
N LEU A 38 -2.45 -17.54 35.21
CA LEU A 38 -2.46 -18.24 36.50
C LEU A 38 -3.86 -18.72 36.91
N ARG A 39 -4.90 -17.91 36.66
CA ARG A 39 -6.29 -18.31 36.96
C ARG A 39 -6.84 -19.40 36.03
N LEU A 40 -6.41 -19.44 34.77
CA LEU A 40 -6.75 -20.52 33.84
C LEU A 40 -6.05 -21.84 34.20
N HIS A 41 -4.81 -21.77 34.71
CA HIS A 41 -4.02 -22.93 35.11
C HIS A 41 -4.58 -23.66 36.36
N GLN A 42 -5.26 -22.93 37.25
CA GLN A 42 -5.95 -23.51 38.40
C GLN A 42 -7.32 -24.13 38.07
N LYS A 43 -7.98 -23.67 37.00
CA LYS A 43 -9.37 -24.06 36.70
C LYS A 43 -9.49 -25.26 35.74
N TYR A 44 -8.47 -25.56 34.94
CA TYR A 44 -8.51 -26.67 33.95
C TYR A 44 -7.17 -27.44 33.82
N PRO A 45 -6.76 -28.23 34.83
CA PRO A 45 -5.46 -28.91 34.83
C PRO A 45 -5.33 -30.09 33.85
N LEU A 46 -6.43 -30.56 33.23
CA LEU A 46 -6.44 -31.74 32.35
C LEU A 46 -6.48 -31.43 30.84
N LEU A 47 -6.55 -30.16 30.44
CA LEU A 47 -6.77 -29.76 29.03
C LEU A 47 -5.52 -29.29 28.27
N ILE A 48 -4.32 -29.43 28.85
CA ILE A 48 -3.07 -29.06 28.16
C ILE A 48 -2.04 -30.18 28.34
N LYS A 49 -2.17 -31.24 27.53
CA LYS A 49 -1.11 -32.26 27.31
C LYS A 49 -0.66 -32.35 25.85
N THR A 50 -1.01 -31.37 25.02
CA THR A 50 -0.51 -31.23 23.66
C THR A 50 -0.10 -29.78 23.45
N HIS A 51 1.13 -29.46 23.82
CA HIS A 51 1.97 -28.35 23.32
C HIS A 51 3.14 -28.14 24.29
N ALA A 52 4.18 -28.97 24.13
CA ALA A 52 5.47 -28.80 24.80
C ALA A 52 6.52 -28.40 23.77
N LEU A 53 6.39 -27.19 23.23
CA LEU A 53 7.46 -26.46 22.55
C LEU A 53 7.21 -24.98 22.88
N TRP A 54 7.79 -24.53 23.99
CA TRP A 54 8.27 -23.16 24.27
C TRP A 54 8.47 -23.00 25.79
N SER A 55 9.73 -23.00 26.23
CA SER A 55 10.13 -22.45 27.52
C SER A 55 11.08 -21.27 27.26
N PRO A 56 10.97 -20.15 27.98
CA PRO A 56 12.07 -19.22 28.13
C PRO A 56 12.85 -19.56 29.41
N ILE A 57 14.15 -19.83 29.24
CA ILE A 57 15.11 -20.01 30.32
C ILE A 57 15.49 -18.63 30.87
N THR A 58 15.21 -18.37 32.15
CA THR A 58 15.91 -17.33 32.93
C THR A 58 16.54 -17.95 34.18
N LYS A 59 17.80 -17.54 34.39
CA LYS A 59 18.84 -18.01 35.32
C LYS A 59 18.42 -18.14 36.79
N ARG A 60 19.08 -19.07 37.50
CA ARG A 60 19.66 -18.80 38.83
C ARG A 60 20.93 -19.62 39.09
N HIS A 61 21.99 -18.90 39.42
CA HIS A 61 23.25 -19.41 39.97
C HIS A 61 23.05 -20.05 41.35
N ARG A 62 23.85 -21.08 41.65
CA ARG A 62 24.49 -21.36 42.95
C ARG A 62 25.57 -22.44 42.74
N THR A 63 26.84 -22.03 42.74
CA THR A 63 27.84 -22.35 43.78
C THR A 63 28.09 -23.85 43.96
N LEU A 64 29.23 -24.33 43.46
CA LEU A 64 30.33 -24.80 44.30
C LEU A 64 31.52 -25.17 43.40
N SER A 65 32.70 -24.83 43.91
CA SER A 65 33.98 -24.93 43.25
C SER A 65 34.75 -26.15 43.74
N ILE A 66 35.71 -26.57 42.92
CA ILE A 66 37.03 -27.13 43.28
C ILE A 66 37.13 -28.64 43.54
N HIS A 67 38.21 -29.18 42.93
CA HIS A 67 38.91 -30.47 43.15
C HIS A 67 38.25 -31.72 42.54
N GLN A 68 38.94 -32.66 41.89
CA GLN A 68 40.33 -32.84 41.47
C GLN A 68 40.40 -34.17 40.69
N PHE A 69 41.47 -34.37 39.91
CA PHE A 69 42.03 -35.65 39.45
C PHE A 69 41.15 -36.56 38.56
N GLN A 70 41.43 -36.64 37.26
CA GLN A 70 42.47 -37.46 36.61
C GLN A 70 42.14 -38.95 36.46
N SER A 71 42.40 -39.39 35.23
CA SER A 71 42.97 -40.67 34.81
C SER A 71 42.04 -41.85 34.52
N ASN A 72 42.19 -42.30 33.27
CA ASN A 72 42.44 -43.68 32.86
C ASN A 72 41.26 -44.65 32.66
N ASN A 73 41.00 -44.89 31.36
CA ASN A 73 41.29 -46.15 30.65
C ASN A 73 40.52 -47.45 30.98
N TYR A 74 40.07 -48.07 29.88
CA TYR A 74 39.72 -49.49 29.68
C TYR A 74 38.56 -50.00 30.56
N GLU A 75 37.53 -50.70 30.07
CA GLU A 75 37.59 -51.99 29.39
C GLU A 75 36.15 -52.46 29.01
N HIS A 76 36.07 -53.39 28.08
CA HIS A 76 34.86 -54.16 27.76
C HIS A 76 34.46 -55.08 28.93
N GLY A 77 33.16 -55.18 29.22
CA GLY A 77 32.66 -56.13 30.23
C GLY A 77 31.14 -56.27 30.27
N ASN A 78 30.66 -57.29 29.57
CA ASN A 78 29.51 -58.17 29.84
C ASN A 78 28.08 -57.67 30.09
N ARG A 79 27.20 -58.35 29.33
CA ARG A 79 25.76 -58.57 29.48
C ARG A 79 25.29 -58.69 30.94
N SER A 80 24.25 -57.93 31.26
CA SER A 80 23.25 -58.29 32.26
C SER A 80 21.89 -58.45 31.58
N ASP A 81 21.34 -59.65 31.64
CA ASP A 81 20.00 -59.99 31.18
C ASP A 81 18.96 -59.36 32.11
N HIS A 82 18.20 -58.40 31.60
CA HIS A 82 16.90 -58.01 32.13
C HIS A 82 15.84 -58.21 31.04
N PRO A 83 14.68 -58.82 31.33
CA PRO A 83 13.64 -58.99 30.32
C PRO A 83 13.08 -57.61 29.94
N PRO A 84 12.74 -57.36 28.66
CA PRO A 84 12.19 -56.07 28.27
C PRO A 84 10.80 -55.89 28.92
N PRO A 85 10.47 -54.69 29.41
CA PRO A 85 9.11 -54.42 29.87
C PRO A 85 8.16 -54.49 28.67
N LYS A 86 7.05 -55.21 28.85
CA LYS A 86 5.99 -55.34 27.85
C LYS A 86 5.40 -53.95 27.55
N PHE A 87 5.79 -53.36 26.43
CA PHE A 87 5.14 -52.15 25.92
C PHE A 87 3.74 -52.50 25.40
N SER A 88 2.71 -51.96 26.06
CA SER A 88 1.35 -51.99 25.53
C SER A 88 1.33 -51.25 24.19
N ARG A 89 1.01 -51.96 23.11
CA ARG A 89 0.86 -51.40 21.76
C ARG A 89 -0.33 -50.45 21.75
N SER A 90 -0.07 -49.16 21.99
CA SER A 90 -1.05 -48.10 21.73
C SER A 90 -0.86 -47.60 20.28
N PRO A 91 -1.92 -47.41 19.48
CA PRO A 91 -1.80 -46.90 18.12
C PRO A 91 -1.24 -45.45 18.07
N LEU A 92 -1.34 -44.72 19.16
CA LEU A 92 -0.84 -43.34 19.32
C LEU A 92 0.70 -43.26 19.34
N THR A 93 1.40 -44.24 19.91
CA THR A 93 2.87 -44.26 19.94
C THR A 93 3.48 -44.57 18.57
N PHE A 94 2.77 -45.33 17.72
CA PHE A 94 3.18 -45.56 16.34
C PHE A 94 2.95 -44.34 15.46
N LEU A 95 1.88 -43.57 15.71
CA LEU A 95 1.61 -42.33 14.98
C LEU A 95 2.65 -41.25 15.30
N SER A 96 3.01 -41.08 16.57
CA SER A 96 4.05 -40.11 16.97
C SER A 96 5.44 -40.51 16.47
N LEU A 97 5.77 -41.81 16.51
CA LEU A 97 7.03 -42.31 15.96
C LEU A 97 7.06 -42.15 14.43
N GLY A 98 5.95 -42.43 13.75
CA GLY A 98 5.77 -42.25 12.30
C GLY A 98 5.92 -40.80 11.84
N ILE A 99 5.35 -39.85 12.58
CA ILE A 99 5.50 -38.41 12.32
C ILE A 99 6.94 -37.95 12.57
N ILE A 100 7.58 -38.40 13.65
CA ILE A 100 8.99 -38.07 13.93
C ILE A 100 9.91 -38.66 12.85
N THR A 101 9.71 -39.91 12.43
CA THR A 101 10.48 -40.52 11.34
C THR A 101 10.24 -39.83 10.01
N ALA A 102 9.01 -39.38 9.71
CA ALA A 102 8.71 -38.64 8.49
C ALA A 102 9.32 -37.22 8.51
N CYS A 103 9.30 -36.54 9.65
CA CYS A 103 9.95 -35.23 9.83
C CYS A 103 11.48 -35.35 9.73
N CYS A 104 12.08 -36.36 10.37
CA CYS A 104 13.52 -36.62 10.26
C CYS A 104 13.92 -37.02 8.83
N ALA A 105 13.13 -37.84 8.14
CA ALA A 105 13.35 -38.18 6.74
C ALA A 105 13.24 -36.95 5.83
N SER A 106 12.30 -36.03 6.11
CA SER A 106 12.15 -34.78 5.35
C SER A 106 13.30 -33.80 5.57
N TYR A 107 13.88 -33.77 6.78
CA TYR A 107 15.05 -32.93 7.09
C TYR A 107 16.31 -33.46 6.41
N ASP A 108 16.50 -34.79 6.42
CA ASP A 108 17.62 -35.45 5.77
C ASP A 108 17.52 -35.34 4.23
N SER A 109 16.30 -35.37 3.67
CA SER A 109 16.08 -35.23 2.23
C SER A 109 16.38 -33.83 1.68
N ASP A 110 16.07 -32.77 2.43
CA ASP A 110 16.36 -31.39 2.03
C ASP A 110 17.88 -31.10 2.04
N LYS A 111 18.54 -31.59 3.09
CA LYS A 111 20.01 -31.54 3.21
C LYS A 111 20.67 -32.23 2.02
N ARG A 112 20.15 -33.37 1.57
CA ARG A 112 20.68 -34.11 0.42
C ARG A 112 20.63 -33.31 -0.88
N LEU A 113 19.54 -32.57 -1.14
CA LEU A 113 19.44 -31.75 -2.35
C LEU A 113 20.45 -30.59 -2.35
N VAL A 114 20.55 -29.86 -1.24
CA VAL A 114 21.50 -28.75 -1.09
C VAL A 114 22.94 -29.26 -1.17
N THR A 115 23.25 -30.38 -0.54
CA THR A 115 24.59 -30.99 -0.56
C THR A 115 24.96 -31.49 -1.96
N ALA A 116 24.02 -32.12 -2.68
CA ALA A 116 24.22 -32.53 -4.06
C ALA A 116 24.45 -31.33 -4.98
N ALA A 117 23.71 -30.23 -4.75
CA ALA A 117 23.86 -28.98 -5.48
C ALA A 117 25.23 -28.32 -5.23
N LYS A 118 25.67 -28.21 -3.97
CA LYS A 118 27.00 -27.72 -3.57
C LYS A 118 28.12 -28.50 -4.27
N ASN A 119 28.03 -29.83 -4.27
CA ASN A 119 29.08 -30.70 -4.80
C ASN A 119 29.09 -30.78 -6.33
N GLY A 120 28.03 -30.33 -6.99
CA GLY A 120 27.92 -30.39 -8.44
C GLY A 120 27.47 -31.76 -8.97
N ASN A 121 26.73 -32.53 -8.18
CA ASN A 121 26.29 -33.88 -8.57
C ASN A 121 24.97 -33.81 -9.34
N ASP A 122 25.06 -33.51 -10.64
CA ASP A 122 23.91 -33.36 -11.54
C ASP A 122 22.99 -34.58 -11.54
N SER A 123 23.56 -35.78 -11.43
CA SER A 123 22.80 -37.04 -11.48
C SER A 123 21.91 -37.21 -10.25
N GLU A 124 22.45 -36.93 -9.07
CA GLU A 124 21.69 -36.98 -7.81
C GLU A 124 20.65 -35.86 -7.75
N VAL A 125 21.00 -34.64 -8.18
CA VAL A 125 20.04 -33.52 -8.26
C VAL A 125 18.85 -33.88 -9.17
N LYS A 126 19.11 -34.40 -10.37
CA LYS A 126 18.04 -34.87 -11.28
C LYS A 126 17.21 -36.01 -10.70
N LYS A 127 17.82 -36.89 -9.89
CA LYS A 127 17.11 -37.97 -9.22
C LYS A 127 16.17 -37.43 -8.14
N LEU A 128 16.67 -36.57 -7.25
CA LEU A 128 15.89 -35.96 -6.17
C LEU A 128 14.73 -35.13 -6.72
N ILE A 129 14.94 -34.36 -7.79
CA ILE A 129 13.86 -33.60 -8.44
C ILE A 129 12.77 -34.54 -8.98
N ARG A 130 13.15 -35.67 -9.60
CA ARG A 130 12.19 -36.70 -10.06
C ARG A 130 11.44 -37.37 -8.91
N GLU A 131 12.05 -37.46 -7.73
CA GLU A 131 11.41 -37.95 -6.50
C GLU A 131 10.44 -36.92 -5.89
N GLY A 132 10.29 -35.73 -6.48
CA GLY A 132 9.32 -34.71 -6.08
C GLY A 132 9.85 -33.69 -5.07
N HIS A 133 11.17 -33.57 -4.92
CA HIS A 133 11.75 -32.56 -4.04
C HIS A 133 11.54 -31.14 -4.61
N ASP A 134 11.12 -30.21 -3.77
CA ASP A 134 10.92 -28.81 -4.15
C ASP A 134 12.27 -28.10 -4.32
N VAL A 135 12.50 -27.62 -5.55
CA VAL A 135 13.75 -26.96 -5.98
C VAL A 135 13.94 -25.58 -5.33
N ASN A 136 12.83 -24.92 -4.98
CA ASN A 136 12.84 -23.57 -4.38
C ASN A 136 12.75 -23.59 -2.86
N LYS A 137 12.73 -24.79 -2.25
CA LYS A 137 12.69 -24.92 -0.81
C LYS A 137 13.95 -24.31 -0.19
N ARG A 138 13.73 -23.51 0.85
CA ARG A 138 14.80 -22.86 1.60
C ARG A 138 15.37 -23.81 2.65
N HIS A 139 16.68 -23.84 2.74
CA HIS A 139 17.39 -24.39 3.87
C HIS A 139 16.96 -23.67 5.17
N PRO A 140 16.93 -24.33 6.35
CA PRO A 140 16.57 -23.70 7.63
C PRO A 140 17.31 -22.40 7.96
N LEU A 141 18.51 -22.20 7.40
CA LEU A 141 19.30 -20.99 7.58
C LEU A 141 19.07 -19.89 6.52
N GLY A 142 18.30 -20.16 5.46
CA GLY A 142 17.75 -19.12 4.56
C GLY A 142 18.00 -19.29 3.06
N TRP A 143 19.01 -20.06 2.65
CA TRP A 143 19.44 -20.16 1.25
C TRP A 143 18.73 -21.26 0.46
N THR A 144 18.84 -21.24 -0.88
CA THR A 144 18.32 -22.29 -1.78
C THR A 144 19.42 -23.19 -2.32
N ALA A 145 19.05 -24.36 -2.85
CA ALA A 145 19.99 -25.25 -3.54
C ALA A 145 20.68 -24.56 -4.74
N LEU A 146 19.96 -23.67 -5.44
CA LEU A 146 20.51 -22.88 -6.55
C LEU A 146 21.61 -21.92 -6.08
N GLN A 147 21.43 -21.24 -4.95
CA GLN A 147 22.45 -20.36 -4.37
C GLN A 147 23.68 -21.14 -3.93
N ALA A 148 23.50 -22.34 -3.37
CA ALA A 148 24.59 -23.23 -2.98
C ALA A 148 25.39 -23.72 -4.20
N ALA A 149 24.72 -24.12 -5.29
CA ALA A 149 25.41 -24.47 -6.54
C ALA A 149 26.15 -23.26 -7.14
N ALA A 150 25.56 -22.06 -7.06
CA ALA A 150 26.12 -20.85 -7.64
C ALA A 150 27.41 -20.38 -6.95
N ILE A 151 27.45 -20.31 -5.61
CA ILE A 151 28.65 -19.90 -4.87
C ILE A 151 29.81 -20.90 -5.01
N ASN A 152 29.51 -22.15 -5.36
CA ASN A 152 30.49 -23.21 -5.57
C ASN A 152 30.88 -23.39 -7.06
N GLY A 153 30.45 -22.50 -7.95
CA GLY A 153 30.82 -22.51 -9.37
C GLY A 153 30.35 -23.75 -10.13
N LYS A 154 29.18 -24.31 -9.77
CA LYS A 154 28.65 -25.54 -10.36
C LYS A 154 27.69 -25.22 -11.52
N ALA A 155 28.22 -24.67 -12.62
CA ALA A 155 27.42 -24.20 -13.76
C ALA A 155 26.47 -25.28 -14.34
N GLY A 156 26.94 -26.53 -14.45
CA GLY A 156 26.11 -27.66 -14.91
C GLY A 156 24.90 -27.91 -14.00
N THR A 157 25.13 -27.92 -12.68
CA THR A 157 24.08 -28.14 -11.69
C THR A 157 23.12 -26.97 -11.59
N VAL A 158 23.63 -25.74 -11.69
CA VAL A 158 22.81 -24.53 -11.80
C VAL A 158 21.86 -24.62 -12.99
N LYS A 159 22.35 -25.06 -14.15
CA LYS A 159 21.49 -25.28 -15.33
C LYS A 159 20.40 -26.31 -15.06
N VAL A 160 20.74 -27.44 -14.44
CA VAL A 160 19.76 -28.48 -14.08
C VAL A 160 18.68 -27.95 -13.13
N LEU A 161 19.06 -27.15 -12.14
CA LEU A 161 18.12 -26.57 -11.19
C LEU A 161 17.19 -25.54 -11.86
N LEU A 162 17.73 -24.69 -12.75
CA LEU A 162 16.93 -23.73 -13.52
C LEU A 162 15.96 -24.42 -14.48
N ASP A 163 16.41 -25.46 -15.19
CA ASP A 163 15.56 -26.27 -16.08
C ASP A 163 14.42 -26.96 -15.30
N ALA A 164 14.61 -27.20 -14.00
CA ALA A 164 13.60 -27.75 -13.09
C ALA A 164 12.71 -26.68 -12.43
N GLY A 165 12.84 -25.40 -12.79
CA GLY A 165 12.01 -24.31 -12.28
C GLY A 165 12.53 -23.61 -11.02
N ALA A 166 13.84 -23.70 -10.72
CA ALA A 166 14.44 -22.86 -9.69
C ALA A 166 14.31 -21.37 -10.06
N ASP A 167 13.89 -20.53 -9.12
CA ASP A 167 13.84 -19.07 -9.30
C ASP A 167 15.21 -18.44 -8.95
N PRO A 168 15.95 -17.87 -9.93
CA PRO A 168 17.25 -17.26 -9.70
C PRO A 168 17.20 -15.94 -8.93
N ASN A 169 16.03 -15.33 -8.78
CA ASN A 169 15.83 -14.00 -8.19
C ASN A 169 15.47 -14.05 -6.70
N VAL A 170 15.38 -15.25 -6.13
CA VAL A 170 15.17 -15.46 -4.71
C VAL A 170 16.39 -14.96 -3.94
N GLY A 171 16.17 -14.02 -3.01
CA GLY A 171 17.18 -13.51 -2.10
C GLY A 171 17.38 -14.43 -0.89
N ASP A 172 18.63 -14.59 -0.45
CA ASP A 172 18.99 -15.29 0.79
C ASP A 172 18.43 -14.57 2.04
N GLU A 173 17.99 -15.32 3.04
CA GLU A 173 17.52 -14.79 4.32
C GLU A 173 18.61 -14.76 5.39
N PHE A 174 19.78 -15.31 5.11
CA PHE A 174 20.88 -15.34 6.05
C PHE A 174 21.38 -13.92 6.36
N SER A 175 21.30 -13.57 7.64
CA SER A 175 21.82 -12.30 8.15
C SER A 175 23.28 -12.47 8.52
N ASN A 176 23.65 -12.42 9.80
CA ASN A 176 24.95 -12.85 10.29
C ASN A 176 24.79 -14.05 11.23
N VAL A 177 25.89 -14.73 11.53
CA VAL A 177 25.89 -15.92 12.39
C VAL A 177 25.16 -15.72 13.71
N TYR A 178 25.43 -14.63 14.43
CA TYR A 178 24.85 -14.39 15.76
C TYR A 178 23.34 -14.16 15.70
N ARG A 179 22.90 -13.33 14.76
CA ARG A 179 21.49 -12.99 14.59
C ARG A 179 20.71 -14.20 14.09
N THR A 180 21.22 -14.92 13.11
CA THR A 180 20.61 -16.16 12.62
C THR A 180 20.56 -17.22 13.72
N ALA A 181 21.62 -17.37 14.53
CA ALA A 181 21.63 -18.28 15.69
C ALA A 181 20.52 -17.92 16.70
N MET A 182 20.35 -16.63 17.01
CA MET A 182 19.27 -16.16 17.89
C MET A 182 17.88 -16.40 17.29
N GLU A 183 17.69 -16.09 16.00
CA GLU A 183 16.40 -16.23 15.30
C GLU A 183 16.00 -17.71 15.16
N ARG A 184 16.96 -18.62 15.00
CA ARG A 184 16.74 -20.06 14.81
C ARG A 184 16.88 -20.88 16.10
N GLY A 185 17.25 -20.27 17.22
CA GLY A 185 17.47 -20.96 18.49
C GLY A 185 18.65 -21.93 18.48
N MET A 186 19.64 -21.71 17.61
CA MET A 186 20.83 -22.55 17.43
C MET A 186 22.04 -21.94 18.15
N ARG A 187 23.11 -22.74 18.34
CA ARG A 187 24.39 -22.19 18.81
C ARG A 187 25.11 -21.51 17.64
N ALA A 188 25.79 -20.39 17.90
CA ALA A 188 26.55 -19.68 16.87
C ALA A 188 27.58 -20.58 16.17
N ALA A 189 28.29 -21.42 16.94
CA ALA A 189 29.23 -22.39 16.38
C ALA A 189 28.56 -23.40 15.43
N GLU A 190 27.36 -23.87 15.78
CA GLU A 190 26.58 -24.80 14.95
C GLU A 190 26.16 -24.15 13.64
N VAL A 191 25.75 -22.87 13.66
CA VAL A 191 25.40 -22.12 12.45
C VAL A 191 26.61 -21.97 11.52
N VAL A 192 27.81 -21.74 12.06
CA VAL A 192 29.06 -21.68 11.29
C VAL A 192 29.33 -23.04 10.64
N THR A 193 29.32 -24.11 11.43
CA THR A 193 29.58 -25.47 10.93
C THR A 193 28.60 -25.85 9.82
N VAL A 194 27.30 -25.65 10.01
CA VAL A 194 26.29 -25.98 8.99
C VAL A 194 26.50 -25.15 7.73
N ARG A 195 26.85 -23.86 7.85
CA ARG A 195 27.09 -23.00 6.68
C ARG A 195 28.35 -23.44 5.90
N GLU A 196 29.43 -23.79 6.58
CA GLU A 196 30.66 -24.27 5.93
C GLU A 196 30.42 -25.63 5.26
N GLU A 197 29.78 -26.56 5.96
CA GLU A 197 29.52 -27.93 5.47
C GLU A 197 28.49 -27.98 4.35
N GLU A 198 27.40 -27.22 4.44
CA GLU A 198 26.25 -27.36 3.54
C GLU A 198 26.15 -26.26 2.48
N PHE A 199 26.78 -25.09 2.70
CA PHE A 199 26.73 -23.96 1.76
C PHE A 199 28.09 -23.66 1.13
N CYS A 200 29.02 -23.06 1.86
CA CYS A 200 30.33 -22.65 1.38
C CYS A 200 31.27 -22.37 2.55
N ASP A 201 32.51 -22.86 2.45
CA ASP A 201 33.60 -22.69 3.42
C ASP A 201 34.43 -21.41 3.20
N ARG A 202 34.21 -20.70 2.08
CA ARG A 202 35.00 -19.51 1.68
C ARG A 202 34.40 -18.17 2.11
N LEU A 203 33.19 -18.15 2.67
CA LEU A 203 32.49 -16.91 3.01
C LEU A 203 32.83 -16.43 4.41
N ASP A 204 32.96 -15.10 4.57
CA ASP A 204 33.10 -14.49 5.89
C ASP A 204 31.84 -14.72 6.74
N TYR A 205 32.03 -15.34 7.90
CA TYR A 205 30.97 -15.66 8.86
C TYR A 205 30.41 -14.42 9.58
N MET A 206 31.11 -13.28 9.55
CA MET A 206 30.64 -12.01 10.11
C MET A 206 29.83 -11.17 9.11
N ALA A 207 29.99 -11.43 7.82
CA ALA A 207 29.29 -10.69 6.77
C ALA A 207 27.80 -11.05 6.72
N THR A 208 26.98 -10.09 6.28
CA THR A 208 25.55 -10.32 6.03
C THR A 208 25.25 -10.48 4.56
N PHE A 209 24.46 -11.52 4.24
CA PHE A 209 24.13 -11.90 2.87
C PHE A 209 22.64 -11.80 2.57
N ARG A 210 21.91 -11.06 3.41
CA ARG A 210 20.48 -10.87 3.24
C ARG A 210 20.16 -10.27 1.86
N ASN A 211 19.20 -10.88 1.18
CA ASN A 211 18.80 -10.60 -0.19
C ASN A 211 19.89 -10.83 -1.26
N PHE A 212 20.95 -11.59 -0.99
CA PHE A 212 21.83 -12.09 -2.05
C PHE A 212 21.10 -13.09 -2.93
N THR A 213 21.10 -12.85 -4.23
CA THR A 213 20.57 -13.82 -5.22
C THR A 213 21.65 -14.80 -5.66
N ALA A 214 21.26 -15.85 -6.38
CA ALA A 214 22.23 -16.79 -6.97
C ALA A 214 23.26 -16.06 -7.86
N LEU A 215 22.85 -15.00 -8.56
CA LEU A 215 23.74 -14.18 -9.39
C LEU A 215 24.75 -13.39 -8.56
N HIS A 216 24.36 -12.84 -7.40
CA HIS A 216 25.33 -12.19 -6.50
C HIS A 216 26.43 -13.16 -6.07
N TYR A 217 26.04 -14.38 -5.71
CA TYR A 217 26.97 -15.41 -5.28
C TYR A 217 27.88 -15.90 -6.41
N ALA A 218 27.36 -16.10 -7.62
CA ALA A 218 28.17 -16.48 -8.78
C ALA A 218 29.21 -15.42 -9.16
N VAL A 219 28.83 -14.13 -9.08
CA VAL A 219 29.74 -13.01 -9.32
C VAL A 219 30.80 -12.91 -8.21
N LEU A 220 30.41 -13.12 -6.95
CA LEU A 220 31.35 -13.16 -5.82
C LEU A 220 32.35 -14.32 -5.94
N ALA A 221 31.93 -15.44 -6.52
CA ALA A 221 32.79 -16.60 -6.81
C ALA A 221 33.74 -16.37 -8.01
N ASP A 222 33.59 -15.25 -8.74
CA ASP A 222 34.32 -14.91 -9.96
C ASP A 222 34.19 -15.97 -11.09
N ASP A 223 33.07 -16.70 -11.12
CA ASP A 223 32.82 -17.77 -12.09
C ASP A 223 31.96 -17.30 -13.28
N VAL A 224 32.61 -17.14 -14.43
CA VAL A 224 31.99 -16.64 -15.67
C VAL A 224 30.92 -17.59 -16.21
N ASP A 225 31.13 -18.91 -16.10
CA ASP A 225 30.23 -19.90 -16.70
C ASP A 225 28.92 -19.99 -15.93
N THR A 226 28.99 -20.02 -14.59
CA THR A 226 27.79 -19.96 -13.75
C THR A 226 27.03 -18.66 -13.92
N VAL A 227 27.72 -17.51 -14.00
CA VAL A 227 27.08 -16.21 -14.30
C VAL A 227 26.34 -16.25 -15.63
N ALA A 228 26.98 -16.78 -16.69
CA ALA A 228 26.34 -16.91 -18.00
C ALA A 228 25.07 -17.78 -17.96
N VAL A 229 25.12 -18.92 -17.27
CA VAL A 229 23.97 -19.83 -17.11
C VAL A 229 22.83 -19.16 -16.34
N LEU A 230 23.14 -18.46 -15.24
CA LEU A 230 22.11 -17.75 -14.45
C LEU A 230 21.44 -16.64 -15.25
N LEU A 231 22.21 -15.85 -16.00
CA LEU A 231 21.68 -14.79 -16.85
C LEU A 231 20.80 -15.34 -17.98
N GLN A 232 21.19 -16.47 -18.59
CA GLN A 232 20.37 -17.19 -19.57
C GLN A 232 19.08 -17.76 -18.94
N GLY A 233 19.17 -18.20 -17.68
CA GLY A 233 18.05 -18.69 -16.88
C GLY A 233 17.12 -17.62 -16.30
N GLY A 234 17.29 -16.34 -16.65
CA GLY A 234 16.39 -15.27 -16.23
C GLY A 234 16.75 -14.59 -14.89
N ALA A 235 18.00 -14.72 -14.43
CA ALA A 235 18.48 -13.93 -13.29
C ALA A 235 18.47 -12.42 -13.62
N ASN A 236 18.01 -11.61 -12.67
CA ASN A 236 17.96 -10.16 -12.77
C ASN A 236 19.31 -9.54 -12.38
N PRO A 237 20.07 -8.99 -13.34
CA PRO A 237 21.38 -8.38 -13.05
C PRO A 237 21.28 -7.02 -12.36
N LEU A 238 20.08 -6.42 -12.28
CA LEU A 238 19.84 -5.12 -11.64
C LEU A 238 19.33 -5.24 -10.20
N GLN A 239 18.98 -6.44 -9.75
CA GLN A 239 18.39 -6.65 -8.42
C GLN A 239 19.39 -6.23 -7.34
N GLN A 240 18.93 -5.41 -6.41
CA GLN A 240 19.74 -4.94 -5.30
C GLN A 240 19.49 -5.78 -4.05
N ASN A 241 20.54 -5.98 -3.26
CA ASN A 241 20.43 -6.54 -1.91
C ASN A 241 20.07 -5.47 -0.87
N ASP A 242 20.04 -5.83 0.42
CA ASP A 242 19.70 -4.91 1.52
C ASP A 242 20.63 -3.69 1.65
N HIS A 243 21.83 -3.74 1.06
CA HIS A 243 22.76 -2.62 1.02
C HIS A 243 22.63 -1.77 -0.24
N ALA A 244 21.54 -1.94 -1.01
CA ALA A 244 21.32 -1.28 -2.30
C ALA A 244 22.43 -1.58 -3.33
N LYS A 245 23.14 -2.71 -3.20
CA LYS A 245 24.22 -3.13 -4.09
C LYS A 245 23.74 -4.16 -5.10
N GLN A 246 24.13 -3.97 -6.36
CA GLN A 246 23.87 -4.88 -7.48
C GLN A 246 24.96 -5.98 -7.59
N PRO A 247 24.70 -7.10 -8.29
CA PRO A 247 25.69 -8.14 -8.54
C PRO A 247 27.03 -7.61 -9.08
N LEU A 248 26.98 -6.69 -10.05
CA LEU A 248 28.18 -6.08 -10.65
C LEU A 248 29.12 -5.46 -9.62
N SER A 249 28.60 -4.94 -8.50
CA SER A 249 29.42 -4.32 -7.45
C SER A 249 30.32 -5.30 -6.69
N TYR A 250 30.05 -6.61 -6.80
CA TYR A 250 30.84 -7.69 -6.20
C TYR A 250 31.83 -8.32 -7.19
N SER A 251 31.86 -7.86 -8.44
CA SER A 251 32.77 -8.40 -9.46
C SER A 251 34.23 -8.02 -9.19
N ASN A 252 35.15 -8.93 -9.52
CA ASN A 252 36.57 -8.61 -9.56
C ASN A 252 36.86 -7.72 -10.78
N ARG A 253 37.32 -6.48 -10.55
CA ARG A 253 37.59 -5.50 -11.63
C ARG A 253 38.66 -5.96 -12.62
N GLU A 254 39.53 -6.88 -12.22
CA GLU A 254 40.56 -7.44 -13.10
C GLU A 254 39.96 -8.43 -14.11
N ASN A 255 38.84 -9.07 -13.79
CA ASN A 255 38.15 -10.00 -14.69
C ASN A 255 37.28 -9.25 -15.71
N ARG A 256 37.93 -8.68 -16.72
CA ARG A 256 37.26 -7.93 -17.81
C ARG A 256 36.19 -8.76 -18.53
N ARG A 257 36.37 -10.08 -18.64
CA ARG A 257 35.41 -10.96 -19.31
C ARG A 257 34.08 -11.00 -18.57
N LEU A 258 34.12 -11.15 -17.24
CA LEU A 258 32.93 -11.16 -16.39
C LEU A 258 32.22 -9.81 -16.37
N VAL A 259 32.98 -8.72 -16.22
CA VAL A 259 32.44 -7.35 -16.21
C VAL A 259 31.73 -7.05 -17.53
N ASN A 260 32.36 -7.33 -18.67
CA ASN A 260 31.76 -7.11 -19.99
C ASN A 260 30.49 -7.96 -20.20
N LEU A 261 30.48 -9.22 -19.71
CA LEU A 261 29.31 -10.08 -19.76
C LEU A 261 28.14 -9.47 -18.98
N LEU A 262 28.38 -9.06 -17.72
CA LEU A 262 27.35 -8.44 -16.90
C LEU A 262 26.83 -7.14 -17.49
N GLU A 263 27.72 -6.22 -17.93
CA GLU A 263 27.30 -4.95 -18.52
C GLU A 263 26.47 -5.13 -19.78
N SER A 264 26.83 -6.09 -20.65
CA SER A 264 26.07 -6.39 -21.86
C SER A 264 24.68 -6.96 -21.54
N HIS A 265 24.58 -7.85 -20.55
CA HIS A 265 23.30 -8.40 -20.09
C HIS A 265 22.47 -7.37 -19.33
N MET A 266 23.07 -6.48 -18.54
CA MET A 266 22.37 -5.39 -17.86
C MET A 266 21.69 -4.47 -18.88
N LYS A 267 22.42 -4.00 -19.91
CA LYS A 267 21.84 -3.18 -20.99
C LYS A 267 20.69 -3.90 -21.70
N THR A 268 20.87 -5.19 -22.00
CA THR A 268 19.84 -6.00 -22.66
C THR A 268 18.61 -6.19 -21.76
N TYR A 269 18.83 -6.42 -20.46
CA TYR A 269 17.77 -6.61 -19.48
C TYR A 269 16.98 -5.32 -19.25
N GLU A 270 17.66 -4.17 -19.12
CA GLU A 270 17.02 -2.86 -19.06
C GLU A 270 16.15 -2.59 -20.30
N LYS A 271 16.67 -2.88 -21.49
CA LYS A 271 15.92 -2.75 -22.74
C LYS A 271 14.67 -3.65 -22.74
N LYS A 272 14.82 -4.92 -22.34
CA LYS A 272 13.71 -5.89 -22.25
C LYS A 272 12.67 -5.47 -21.21
N GLN A 273 13.09 -4.91 -20.07
CA GLN A 273 12.18 -4.36 -19.06
C GLN A 273 11.40 -3.17 -19.63
N LYS A 274 12.07 -2.21 -20.27
CA LYS A 274 11.42 -1.07 -20.92
C LYS A 274 10.43 -1.53 -22.00
N GLU A 275 10.77 -2.53 -22.80
CA GLU A 275 9.87 -3.13 -23.79
C GLU A 275 8.66 -3.80 -23.15
N LEU A 276 8.84 -4.57 -22.07
CA LEU A 276 7.75 -5.20 -21.33
C LEU A 276 6.79 -4.15 -20.75
N GLU A 277 7.33 -3.10 -20.12
CA GLU A 277 6.54 -1.99 -19.60
C GLU A 277 5.78 -1.28 -20.73
N ALA A 278 6.43 -1.02 -21.87
CA ALA A 278 5.76 -0.43 -23.03
C ALA A 278 4.62 -1.32 -23.58
N LEU A 279 4.81 -2.64 -23.61
CA LEU A 279 3.76 -3.59 -23.98
C LEU A 279 2.60 -3.58 -22.98
N GLU A 280 2.89 -3.51 -21.68
CA GLU A 280 1.88 -3.40 -20.63
C GLU A 280 1.05 -2.11 -20.77
N ARG A 281 1.73 -0.97 -21.02
CA ARG A 281 1.08 0.33 -21.29
C ARG A 281 0.17 0.27 -22.53
N ARG A 282 0.56 -0.45 -23.59
CA ARG A 282 -0.27 -0.66 -24.79
C ARG A 282 -1.50 -1.51 -24.50
N LYS A 283 -1.37 -2.56 -23.68
CA LYS A 283 -2.49 -3.44 -23.32
C LYS A 283 -3.50 -2.75 -22.42
N PHE A 284 -3.02 -1.94 -21.48
CA PHE A 284 -3.86 -1.26 -20.49
C PHE A 284 -3.51 0.23 -20.43
N PRO A 285 -4.10 1.05 -21.33
CA PRO A 285 -3.85 2.49 -21.39
C PRO A 285 -4.13 3.20 -20.07
N LEU A 286 -3.41 4.28 -19.81
CA LEU A 286 -3.52 5.08 -18.59
C LEU A 286 -4.95 5.58 -18.35
N GLU A 287 -5.64 6.01 -19.40
CA GLU A 287 -7.02 6.50 -19.33
C GLU A 287 -7.96 5.44 -18.73
N GLN A 288 -7.82 4.19 -19.17
CA GLN A 288 -8.65 3.09 -18.66
C GLN A 288 -8.38 2.81 -17.18
N ARG A 289 -7.12 2.91 -16.74
CA ARG A 289 -6.73 2.73 -15.33
C ARG A 289 -7.30 3.87 -14.45
N LEU A 290 -7.29 5.10 -14.96
CA LEU A 290 -7.85 6.26 -14.27
C LEU A 290 -9.38 6.18 -14.18
N ARG A 291 -10.07 5.78 -15.26
CA ARG A 291 -11.54 5.60 -15.29
C ARG A 291 -12.06 4.57 -14.29
N GLN A 292 -11.25 3.60 -13.87
CA GLN A 292 -11.65 2.65 -12.83
C GLN A 292 -11.91 3.33 -11.47
N HIS A 293 -11.22 4.43 -11.19
CA HIS A 293 -11.23 5.10 -9.90
C HIS A 293 -11.94 6.45 -9.93
N ILE A 294 -12.03 7.08 -11.10
CA ILE A 294 -12.57 8.43 -11.28
C ILE A 294 -13.88 8.33 -12.06
N VAL A 295 -14.93 8.93 -11.50
CA VAL A 295 -16.23 9.06 -12.17
C VAL A 295 -16.22 10.30 -13.04
N GLY A 296 -16.56 10.14 -14.31
CA GLY A 296 -16.63 11.25 -15.26
C GLY A 296 -15.28 11.90 -15.54
N GLN A 297 -15.30 13.22 -15.77
CA GLN A 297 -14.11 14.04 -16.01
C GLN A 297 -13.22 13.54 -17.16
N GLU A 298 -13.85 12.98 -18.20
CA GLU A 298 -13.16 12.31 -19.31
C GLU A 298 -12.12 13.20 -19.99
N ASN A 299 -12.46 14.47 -20.24
CA ASN A 299 -11.52 15.43 -20.82
C ASN A 299 -10.29 15.66 -19.94
N ALA A 300 -10.46 15.74 -18.61
CA ALA A 300 -9.34 15.91 -17.69
C ALA A 300 -8.42 14.68 -17.70
N ILE A 301 -9.00 13.48 -17.71
CA ILE A 301 -8.28 12.21 -17.81
C ILE A 301 -7.47 12.15 -19.11
N VAL A 302 -8.10 12.46 -20.25
CA VAL A 302 -7.44 12.43 -21.57
C VAL A 302 -6.30 13.44 -21.65
N THR A 303 -6.48 14.68 -21.19
CA THR A 303 -5.42 15.69 -21.20
C THR A 303 -4.21 15.28 -20.35
N VAL A 304 -4.44 14.81 -19.12
CA VAL A 304 -3.37 14.34 -18.24
C VAL A 304 -2.67 13.12 -18.85
N ALA A 305 -3.45 12.14 -19.32
CA ALA A 305 -2.87 10.92 -19.89
C ALA A 305 -2.06 11.19 -21.16
N ALA A 306 -2.48 12.14 -22.01
CA ALA A 306 -1.73 12.56 -23.18
C ALA A 306 -0.37 13.20 -22.81
N ALA A 307 -0.33 14.07 -21.79
CA ALA A 307 0.90 14.67 -21.30
C ALA A 307 1.86 13.64 -20.68
N ILE A 308 1.32 12.72 -19.86
CA ILE A 308 2.12 11.63 -19.28
C ILE A 308 2.65 10.69 -20.35
N ARG A 309 1.84 10.36 -21.36
CA ARG A 309 2.26 9.54 -22.49
C ARG A 309 3.40 10.20 -23.28
N ARG A 310 3.37 11.52 -23.47
CA ARG A 310 4.49 12.26 -24.08
C ARG A 310 5.76 12.10 -23.24
N LYS A 311 5.67 12.31 -21.92
CA LYS A 311 6.80 12.16 -20.99
C LYS A 311 7.36 10.74 -20.96
N GLU A 312 6.52 9.72 -20.78
CA GLU A 312 6.96 8.31 -20.71
C GLU A 312 7.62 7.80 -22.00
N ASN A 313 7.32 8.42 -23.16
CA ASN A 313 7.89 8.05 -24.45
C ASN A 313 8.99 9.01 -24.92
N GLY A 314 9.46 9.93 -24.08
CA GLY A 314 10.56 10.86 -24.41
C GLY A 314 10.19 11.96 -25.43
N TRP A 315 8.90 12.30 -25.54
CA TRP A 315 8.40 13.41 -26.38
C TRP A 315 8.07 14.66 -25.56
N ALA A 316 8.57 14.74 -24.33
CA ALA A 316 8.45 15.90 -23.46
C ALA A 316 9.83 16.54 -23.26
N ASP A 317 9.84 17.77 -22.77
CA ASP A 317 11.06 18.44 -22.35
C ASP A 317 11.68 17.68 -21.15
N GLU A 318 12.95 17.28 -21.27
CA GLU A 318 13.67 16.57 -20.22
C GLU A 318 14.33 17.52 -19.21
N ASP A 319 14.49 18.81 -19.55
CA ASP A 319 15.13 19.80 -18.69
C ASP A 319 14.17 20.44 -17.69
N HIS A 320 12.87 20.42 -18.00
CA HIS A 320 11.82 21.03 -17.19
C HIS A 320 10.82 19.98 -16.69
N PRO A 321 10.34 20.10 -15.45
CA PRO A 321 9.36 19.16 -14.92
C PRO A 321 7.99 19.35 -15.56
N LEU A 322 7.15 18.31 -15.48
CA LEU A 322 5.79 18.37 -16.00
C LEU A 322 4.87 19.05 -14.97
N VAL A 323 4.26 20.16 -15.36
CA VAL A 323 3.44 21.03 -14.51
C VAL A 323 2.01 21.11 -15.05
N PHE A 324 1.05 20.76 -14.20
CA PHE A 324 -0.39 20.87 -14.46
C PHE A 324 -1.04 21.93 -13.58
N LEU A 325 -2.03 22.65 -14.12
CA LEU A 325 -2.96 23.45 -13.34
C LEU A 325 -4.38 22.91 -13.50
N PHE A 326 -4.94 22.36 -12.42
CA PHE A 326 -6.28 21.81 -12.35
C PHE A 326 -7.27 22.89 -11.86
N LEU A 327 -8.23 23.24 -12.72
CA LEU A 327 -9.25 24.25 -12.45
C LEU A 327 -10.64 23.62 -12.36
N GLY A 328 -11.47 24.11 -11.45
CA GLY A 328 -12.86 23.70 -11.29
C GLY A 328 -13.36 23.89 -9.86
N SER A 329 -14.61 23.53 -9.57
CA SER A 329 -15.20 23.66 -8.24
C SER A 329 -14.55 22.73 -7.20
N SER A 330 -14.80 23.00 -5.91
CA SER A 330 -14.34 22.13 -4.84
C SER A 330 -15.01 20.75 -4.92
N GLY A 331 -14.31 19.68 -4.55
CA GLY A 331 -14.90 18.34 -4.51
C GLY A 331 -15.21 17.69 -5.87
N ILE A 332 -14.77 18.27 -6.99
CA ILE A 332 -15.03 17.75 -8.35
C ILE A 332 -14.07 16.62 -8.80
N GLY A 333 -13.02 16.33 -8.01
CA GLY A 333 -12.09 15.23 -8.30
C GLY A 333 -10.66 15.63 -8.67
N LYS A 334 -10.29 16.93 -8.62
CA LYS A 334 -8.93 17.43 -8.88
C LYS A 334 -7.84 16.66 -8.11
N THR A 335 -7.98 16.62 -6.79
CA THR A 335 -7.04 15.94 -5.89
C THR A 335 -7.03 14.43 -6.10
N GLU A 336 -8.18 13.84 -6.48
CA GLU A 336 -8.29 12.40 -6.70
C GLU A 336 -7.54 11.98 -7.97
N LEU A 337 -7.67 12.75 -9.07
CA LEU A 337 -6.90 12.51 -10.29
C LEU A 337 -5.39 12.54 -10.02
N ALA A 338 -4.91 13.49 -9.23
CA ALA A 338 -3.49 13.58 -8.86
C ALA A 338 -3.01 12.36 -8.04
N LYS A 339 -3.83 11.86 -7.10
CA LYS A 339 -3.50 10.65 -6.32
C LYS A 339 -3.47 9.40 -7.20
N GLN A 340 -4.43 9.26 -8.11
CA GLN A 340 -4.48 8.12 -9.03
C GLN A 340 -3.30 8.14 -10.01
N LEU A 341 -2.91 9.34 -10.47
CA LEU A 341 -1.71 9.52 -11.27
C LEU A 341 -0.44 9.08 -10.51
N ALA A 342 -0.29 9.50 -9.24
CA ALA A 342 0.84 9.08 -8.41
C ALA A 342 0.88 7.56 -8.20
N SER A 343 -0.28 6.96 -7.98
CA SER A 343 -0.43 5.52 -7.79
C SER A 343 -0.04 4.74 -9.05
N TYR A 344 -0.36 5.28 -10.24
CA TYR A 344 0.06 4.74 -11.53
C TYR A 344 1.58 4.81 -11.74
N ILE A 345 2.18 6.01 -11.63
CA ILE A 345 3.60 6.23 -11.93
C ILE A 345 4.51 5.40 -11.01
N HIS A 346 4.17 5.30 -9.73
CA HIS A 346 5.03 4.71 -8.70
C HIS A 346 4.54 3.38 -8.15
N LYS A 347 3.54 2.75 -8.79
CA LYS A 347 2.95 1.45 -8.36
C LYS A 347 2.56 1.46 -6.87
N SER A 348 1.86 2.50 -6.43
CA SER A 348 1.33 2.68 -5.06
C SER A 348 2.36 2.83 -3.92
N LYS A 349 3.58 3.34 -4.19
CA LYS A 349 4.50 3.75 -3.12
C LYS A 349 3.91 4.95 -2.35
N THR A 350 3.86 4.86 -1.02
CA THR A 350 3.27 5.94 -0.21
C THR A 350 4.08 7.24 -0.23
N GLU A 351 5.40 7.15 -0.36
CA GLU A 351 6.30 8.32 -0.37
C GLU A 351 6.30 9.09 -1.71
N SER A 352 5.64 8.57 -2.75
CA SER A 352 5.65 9.17 -4.09
C SER A 352 4.54 10.19 -4.35
N PHE A 353 3.58 10.33 -3.43
CA PHE A 353 2.55 11.36 -3.49
C PHE A 353 2.78 12.38 -2.37
N ILE A 354 3.17 13.60 -2.74
CA ILE A 354 3.42 14.69 -1.81
C ILE A 354 2.26 15.67 -1.94
N ARG A 355 1.47 15.86 -0.89
CA ARG A 355 0.42 16.89 -0.86
C ARG A 355 0.82 18.01 0.07
N LEU A 356 0.70 19.24 -0.42
CA LEU A 356 0.90 20.47 0.34
C LEU A 356 -0.34 21.34 0.19
N ASP A 357 -0.93 21.74 1.30
CA ASP A 357 -2.07 22.66 1.32
C ASP A 357 -1.55 24.10 1.27
N MET A 358 -1.84 24.83 0.21
CA MET A 358 -1.35 26.19 0.02
C MET A 358 -2.05 27.21 0.92
N SER A 359 -3.16 26.82 1.56
CA SER A 359 -3.78 27.63 2.61
C SER A 359 -2.91 27.73 3.87
N GLU A 360 -1.96 26.80 4.09
CA GLU A 360 -0.95 26.89 5.17
C GLU A 360 0.25 27.79 4.84
N TYR A 361 0.23 28.44 3.66
CA TYR A 361 1.31 29.30 3.16
C TYR A 361 0.79 30.67 2.72
N GLN A 362 -0.22 31.19 3.41
CA GLN A 362 -0.80 32.50 3.15
C GLN A 362 0.11 33.65 3.61
N GLU A 363 0.90 33.39 4.65
CA GLU A 363 1.76 34.41 5.25
C GLU A 363 3.22 34.29 4.82
N LYS A 364 3.92 35.43 4.74
CA LYS A 364 5.31 35.51 4.26
C LYS A 364 6.29 34.63 5.05
N HIS A 365 6.10 34.52 6.37
CA HIS A 365 6.99 33.73 7.24
C HIS A 365 6.75 32.22 7.11
N GLU A 366 5.62 31.80 6.53
CA GLU A 366 5.31 30.38 6.32
C GLU A 366 5.98 29.82 5.07
N VAL A 367 6.35 30.69 4.12
CA VAL A 367 7.09 30.31 2.90
C VAL A 367 8.41 29.61 3.25
N SER A 368 9.08 30.04 4.32
CA SER A 368 10.28 29.38 4.82
C SER A 368 10.06 27.93 5.25
N LYS A 369 8.85 27.53 5.65
CA LYS A 369 8.52 26.11 5.96
C LYS A 369 8.60 25.22 4.71
N LEU A 370 8.37 25.77 3.52
CA LEU A 370 8.37 25.02 2.26
C LEU A 370 9.77 24.52 1.89
N ILE A 371 10.74 25.44 1.89
CA ILE A 371 12.12 25.19 1.46
C ILE A 371 13.11 25.02 2.60
N GLY A 372 12.81 25.54 3.80
CA GLY A 372 13.68 25.55 4.97
C GLY A 372 14.04 26.99 5.38
N SER A 373 14.20 27.22 6.69
CA SER A 373 14.73 28.50 7.19
C SER A 373 16.17 28.69 6.73
N PRO A 374 16.60 29.92 6.39
CA PRO A 374 18.00 30.20 6.06
C PRO A 374 18.94 30.01 7.26
N PRO A 375 20.27 29.90 7.02
CA PRO A 375 21.25 29.74 8.08
C PRO A 375 21.17 30.87 9.12
N GLY A 376 21.16 30.51 10.41
CA GLY A 376 21.04 31.46 11.53
C GLY A 376 19.62 31.67 12.07
N TYR A 377 18.61 31.04 11.48
CA TYR A 377 17.22 31.08 11.97
C TYR A 377 16.79 29.74 12.59
N VAL A 378 15.84 29.79 13.54
CA VAL A 378 15.26 28.59 14.16
C VAL A 378 14.62 27.70 13.08
N GLY A 379 14.88 26.39 13.15
CA GLY A 379 14.40 25.41 12.17
C GLY A 379 15.30 25.21 10.94
N HIS A 380 16.44 25.89 10.86
CA HIS A 380 17.43 25.68 9.79
C HIS A 380 17.89 24.22 9.67
N ASP A 381 17.97 23.49 10.79
CA ASP A 381 18.49 22.13 10.76
C ASP A 381 17.51 21.07 10.25
N GLU A 382 16.21 21.37 10.19
CA GLU A 382 15.17 20.40 9.86
C GLU A 382 14.93 20.25 8.34
N GLY A 383 15.37 21.25 7.56
CA GLY A 383 15.11 21.37 6.12
C GLY A 383 13.65 21.68 5.80
N GLY A 384 13.35 22.06 4.56
CA GLY A 384 11.99 22.35 4.11
C GLY A 384 11.07 21.12 4.03
N GLN A 385 9.76 21.36 4.18
CA GLN A 385 8.74 20.33 4.03
C GLN A 385 8.70 19.70 2.63
N LEU A 386 8.93 20.49 1.58
CA LEU A 386 8.95 20.01 0.20
C LEU A 386 10.31 19.38 -0.12
N THR A 387 11.40 20.08 0.20
CA THR A 387 12.77 19.63 -0.08
C THR A 387 13.09 18.30 0.59
N LYS A 388 12.67 18.08 1.85
CA LYS A 388 12.89 16.82 2.56
C LYS A 388 12.18 15.64 1.89
N ARG A 389 10.97 15.84 1.37
CA ARG A 389 10.18 14.79 0.72
C ARG A 389 10.69 14.51 -0.69
N LEU A 390 11.00 15.54 -1.48
CA LEU A 390 11.61 15.39 -2.81
C LEU A 390 13.01 14.76 -2.74
N ARG A 391 13.78 15.00 -1.67
CA ARG A 391 15.07 14.32 -1.46
C ARG A 391 14.92 12.80 -1.32
N LYS A 392 13.80 12.32 -0.77
CA LYS A 392 13.51 10.89 -0.68
C LYS A 392 13.00 10.32 -2.00
N CYS A 393 12.15 11.08 -2.71
CA CYS A 393 11.57 10.67 -3.98
C CYS A 393 11.61 11.85 -4.98
N PRO A 394 12.70 11.98 -5.77
CA PRO A 394 12.87 13.08 -6.72
C PRO A 394 11.86 13.09 -7.87
N SER A 395 11.30 11.93 -8.21
CA SER A 395 10.30 11.74 -9.27
C SER A 395 8.86 11.70 -8.76
N ALA A 396 8.62 12.17 -7.52
CA ALA A 396 7.30 12.17 -6.91
C ALA A 396 6.27 13.01 -7.69
N VAL A 397 5.00 12.69 -7.50
CA VAL A 397 3.88 13.56 -7.89
C VAL A 397 3.59 14.49 -6.72
N VAL A 398 3.78 15.80 -6.95
CA VAL A 398 3.60 16.85 -5.95
C VAL A 398 2.31 17.61 -6.23
N LEU A 399 1.37 17.58 -5.30
CA LEU A 399 0.12 18.31 -5.33
C LEU A 399 0.22 19.57 -4.47
N PHE A 400 0.16 20.74 -5.11
CA PHE A 400 -0.08 22.03 -4.45
C PHE A 400 -1.59 22.31 -4.48
N ASP A 401 -2.26 22.05 -3.38
CA ASP A 401 -3.72 22.19 -3.27
C ASP A 401 -4.08 23.65 -2.97
N GLU A 402 -5.10 24.18 -3.65
CA GLU A 402 -5.61 25.56 -3.46
C GLU A 402 -4.54 26.65 -3.65
N VAL A 403 -3.77 26.56 -4.74
CA VAL A 403 -2.65 27.49 -5.03
C VAL A 403 -3.07 28.95 -5.15
N ASP A 404 -4.35 29.23 -5.38
CA ASP A 404 -4.89 30.59 -5.35
C ASP A 404 -4.85 31.24 -3.96
N LYS A 405 -4.70 30.47 -2.88
CA LYS A 405 -4.56 30.99 -1.52
C LYS A 405 -3.11 31.27 -1.15
N ALA A 406 -2.13 30.83 -1.93
CA ALA A 406 -0.72 30.97 -1.59
C ALA A 406 -0.25 32.43 -1.58
N HIS A 407 0.70 32.75 -0.70
CA HIS A 407 1.42 34.01 -0.75
C HIS A 407 2.23 34.15 -2.07
N PRO A 408 2.36 35.36 -2.66
CA PRO A 408 3.11 35.56 -3.91
C PRO A 408 4.58 35.10 -3.86
N ASP A 409 5.22 35.11 -2.69
CA ASP A 409 6.60 34.61 -2.53
C ASP A 409 6.70 33.08 -2.71
N VAL A 410 5.64 32.32 -2.42
CA VAL A 410 5.58 30.89 -2.75
C VAL A 410 5.65 30.70 -4.26
N LEU A 411 4.89 31.50 -5.01
CA LEU A 411 4.88 31.44 -6.47
C LEU A 411 6.26 31.77 -7.07
N THR A 412 7.07 32.60 -6.39
CA THR A 412 8.46 32.88 -6.81
C THR A 412 9.32 31.63 -6.72
N VAL A 413 9.20 30.90 -5.62
CA VAL A 413 9.93 29.64 -5.42
C VAL A 413 9.48 28.57 -6.42
N LEU A 414 8.17 28.48 -6.67
CA LEU A 414 7.61 27.56 -7.65
C LEU A 414 8.06 27.90 -9.08
N LEU A 415 8.13 29.18 -9.44
CA LEU A 415 8.63 29.61 -10.74
C LEU A 415 10.07 29.13 -10.95
N GLN A 416 10.96 29.35 -9.98
CA GLN A 416 12.32 28.84 -10.07
C GLN A 416 12.37 27.30 -10.22
N LEU A 417 11.52 26.60 -9.48
CA LEU A 417 11.43 25.14 -9.56
C LEU A 417 10.98 24.65 -10.94
N PHE A 418 9.99 25.31 -11.53
CA PHE A 418 9.46 24.95 -12.85
C PHE A 418 10.41 25.35 -13.99
N ASP A 419 11.23 26.38 -13.78
CA ASP A 419 12.22 26.87 -14.75
C ASP A 419 13.50 26.06 -14.74
N GLU A 420 14.06 25.79 -13.57
CA GLU A 420 15.37 25.16 -13.45
C GLU A 420 15.29 23.65 -13.20
N GLY A 421 14.10 23.12 -12.92
CA GLY A 421 13.90 21.72 -12.54
C GLY A 421 14.64 21.33 -11.26
N ARG A 422 15.00 22.30 -10.41
CA ARG A 422 15.76 22.08 -9.18
C ARG A 422 15.27 22.96 -8.04
N LEU A 423 15.48 22.49 -6.81
CA LEU A 423 15.13 23.22 -5.59
C LEU A 423 16.31 23.21 -4.63
N THR A 424 16.66 24.38 -4.08
CA THR A 424 17.73 24.51 -3.08
C THR A 424 17.11 24.68 -1.69
N ASP A 425 17.49 23.79 -0.77
CA ASP A 425 17.08 23.83 0.64
C ASP A 425 17.78 24.99 1.37
N GLY A 426 17.28 25.38 2.56
CA GLY A 426 17.87 26.45 3.38
C GLY A 426 19.35 26.24 3.73
N LYS A 427 19.83 24.98 3.67
CA LYS A 427 21.24 24.59 3.86
C LYS A 427 22.13 24.75 2.61
N GLY A 428 21.58 25.23 1.49
CA GLY A 428 22.29 25.31 0.20
C GLY A 428 22.39 23.97 -0.54
N LYS A 429 21.68 22.93 -0.09
CA LYS A 429 21.66 21.62 -0.79
C LYS A 429 20.61 21.64 -1.90
N THR A 430 21.06 21.48 -3.14
CA THR A 430 20.21 21.40 -4.33
C THR A 430 19.67 19.99 -4.55
N ILE A 431 18.42 19.90 -4.99
CA ILE A 431 17.70 18.67 -5.33
C ILE A 431 17.21 18.82 -6.77
N GLU A 432 17.57 17.88 -7.62
CA GLU A 432 17.09 17.81 -9.00
C GLU A 432 15.72 17.11 -9.04
N CYS A 433 14.75 17.76 -9.68
CA CYS A 433 13.33 17.38 -9.67
C CYS A 433 12.73 17.36 -11.09
N LYS A 434 13.57 17.25 -12.14
CA LYS A 434 13.14 17.21 -13.55
C LYS A 434 12.12 16.08 -13.84
N ASP A 435 12.32 14.94 -13.19
CA ASP A 435 11.40 13.80 -13.32
C ASP A 435 10.11 13.93 -12.50
N ALA A 436 10.00 14.90 -11.59
CA ALA A 436 8.79 15.12 -10.82
C ALA A 436 7.61 15.56 -11.71
N ILE A 437 6.41 15.33 -11.20
CA ILE A 437 5.17 15.84 -11.80
C ILE A 437 4.52 16.77 -10.78
N PHE A 438 4.35 18.03 -11.14
CA PHE A 438 3.71 19.03 -10.29
C PHE A 438 2.27 19.22 -10.74
N VAL A 439 1.35 19.10 -9.79
CA VAL A 439 -0.07 19.34 -10.00
C VAL A 439 -0.47 20.47 -9.06
N MET A 440 -0.98 21.56 -9.61
CA MET A 440 -1.56 22.64 -8.85
C MET A 440 -3.08 22.55 -8.95
N THR A 441 -3.82 22.72 -7.86
CA THR A 441 -5.28 22.85 -7.91
C THR A 441 -5.67 24.28 -7.59
N SER A 442 -6.72 24.77 -8.24
CA SER A 442 -7.31 26.06 -7.91
C SER A 442 -8.82 26.05 -8.15
N ASN A 443 -9.52 26.86 -7.35
CA ASN A 443 -10.94 27.13 -7.53
C ASN A 443 -11.19 28.44 -8.31
N LEU A 444 -10.14 29.05 -8.88
CA LEU A 444 -10.29 30.22 -9.75
C LEU A 444 -11.11 29.89 -11.00
N ALA A 445 -11.91 30.87 -11.43
CA ALA A 445 -12.82 30.76 -12.57
C ALA A 445 -13.84 29.60 -12.46
N SER A 446 -14.04 29.03 -11.27
CA SER A 446 -14.89 27.86 -11.09
C SER A 446 -16.35 28.13 -11.42
N ASP A 447 -16.88 29.29 -11.04
CA ASP A 447 -18.25 29.70 -11.35
C ASP A 447 -18.46 29.88 -12.86
N GLU A 448 -17.53 30.55 -13.55
CA GLU A 448 -17.60 30.76 -15.00
C GLU A 448 -17.48 29.43 -15.75
N ILE A 449 -16.55 28.55 -15.34
CA ILE A 449 -16.38 27.22 -15.91
C ILE A 449 -17.65 26.40 -15.71
N ALA A 450 -18.23 26.43 -14.51
CA ALA A 450 -19.44 25.69 -14.18
C ALA A 450 -20.64 26.15 -15.00
N ASN A 451 -20.89 27.47 -15.04
CA ASN A 451 -22.00 28.05 -15.80
C ASN A 451 -21.87 27.76 -17.30
N HIS A 452 -20.66 27.88 -17.86
CA HIS A 452 -20.43 27.56 -19.26
C HIS A 452 -20.65 26.07 -19.55
N ALA A 453 -20.20 25.19 -18.66
CA ALA A 453 -20.39 23.75 -18.81
C ALA A 453 -21.86 23.33 -18.73
N LEU A 454 -22.64 23.95 -17.84
CA LEU A 454 -24.08 23.72 -17.74
C LEU A 454 -24.80 24.14 -19.04
N HIS A 455 -24.48 25.33 -19.55
CA HIS A 455 -25.04 25.82 -20.82
C HIS A 455 -24.70 24.87 -21.99
N LEU A 456 -23.45 24.42 -22.10
CA LEU A 456 -23.05 23.48 -23.15
C LEU A 456 -23.80 22.14 -23.06
N ARG A 457 -24.09 21.67 -21.84
CA ARG A 457 -24.89 20.45 -21.63
C ARG A 457 -26.35 20.64 -21.98
N GLU A 458 -26.92 21.80 -21.68
CA GLU A 458 -28.29 22.14 -22.07
C GLU A 458 -28.42 22.20 -23.59
N GLU A 459 -27.49 22.87 -24.27
CA GLU A 459 -27.45 22.89 -25.74
C GLU A 459 -27.34 21.47 -26.33
N ALA A 460 -26.44 20.64 -25.79
CA ALA A 460 -26.26 19.25 -26.20
C ALA A 460 -27.55 18.44 -26.00
N LYS A 461 -28.21 18.57 -24.84
CA LYS A 461 -29.51 17.94 -24.56
C LYS A 461 -30.59 18.38 -25.55
N MET A 462 -30.64 19.67 -25.90
CA MET A 462 -31.62 20.20 -26.86
C MET A 462 -31.36 19.68 -28.27
N ARG A 463 -30.11 19.65 -28.73
CA ARG A 463 -29.73 19.05 -30.03
C ARG A 463 -30.05 17.56 -30.07
N ALA A 464 -29.75 16.83 -29.00
CA ALA A 464 -30.06 15.40 -28.92
C ALA A 464 -31.58 15.12 -28.97
N LYS A 465 -32.41 16.00 -28.36
CA LYS A 465 -33.87 15.90 -28.47
C LYS A 465 -34.35 16.13 -29.90
N GLN A 466 -33.83 17.16 -30.59
CA GLN A 466 -34.15 17.44 -31.99
C GLN A 466 -33.76 16.26 -32.90
N LEU A 467 -32.56 15.69 -32.70
CA LEU A 467 -32.08 14.55 -33.49
C LEU A 467 -32.86 13.25 -33.21
N LYS A 468 -33.35 13.03 -31.98
CA LYS A 468 -34.20 11.88 -31.63
C LYS A 468 -35.58 11.93 -32.31
N GLU A 469 -36.08 13.13 -32.62
CA GLU A 469 -37.30 13.31 -33.40
C GLU A 469 -37.08 12.96 -34.89
N GLU A 470 -35.85 13.12 -35.40
CA GLU A 470 -35.51 12.91 -36.81
C GLU A 470 -34.87 11.54 -37.11
N SER A 471 -34.30 10.81 -36.14
CA SER A 471 -33.58 9.54 -36.38
C SER A 471 -33.61 8.57 -35.18
N LYS A 472 -34.10 7.33 -35.41
CA LYS A 472 -34.21 6.24 -34.42
C LYS A 472 -32.88 5.52 -34.07
N GLN A 473 -31.72 6.19 -34.12
CA GLN A 473 -30.44 5.51 -33.84
C GLN A 473 -29.53 6.24 -32.83
N ASN A 474 -29.11 5.45 -31.84
CA ASN A 474 -28.03 5.56 -30.86
C ASN A 474 -27.68 6.91 -30.20
N GLU A 475 -27.76 6.90 -28.88
CA GLU A 475 -27.20 7.90 -27.97
C GLU A 475 -25.67 7.93 -28.09
N MET A 476 -25.13 8.92 -28.79
CA MET A 476 -23.73 9.31 -28.60
C MET A 476 -23.61 10.02 -27.25
N ILE A 477 -22.70 9.55 -26.41
CA ILE A 477 -22.26 10.29 -25.22
C ILE A 477 -21.47 11.50 -25.73
N GLU A 478 -22.13 12.67 -25.83
CA GLU A 478 -21.43 13.90 -26.22
C GLU A 478 -20.49 14.34 -25.09
N THR A 479 -19.19 14.24 -25.34
CA THR A 479 -18.15 14.77 -24.46
C THR A 479 -18.11 16.28 -24.56
N VAL A 480 -18.69 16.96 -23.56
CA VAL A 480 -18.69 18.43 -23.48
C VAL A 480 -17.26 18.93 -23.24
N THR A 481 -16.76 19.75 -24.16
CA THR A 481 -15.39 20.28 -24.12
C THR A 481 -15.42 21.81 -24.09
N ILE A 482 -14.60 22.40 -23.23
CA ILE A 482 -14.48 23.86 -23.15
C ILE A 482 -13.83 24.40 -24.43
N SER A 483 -14.52 25.34 -25.07
CA SER A 483 -14.04 25.99 -26.30
C SER A 483 -12.75 26.78 -26.06
N ARG A 484 -11.89 26.85 -27.08
CA ARG A 484 -10.67 27.68 -27.04
C ARG A 484 -10.98 29.16 -26.75
N GLN A 485 -12.06 29.68 -27.33
CA GLN A 485 -12.49 31.06 -27.14
C GLN A 485 -12.83 31.37 -25.67
N PHE A 486 -13.51 30.46 -24.97
CA PHE A 486 -13.80 30.63 -23.56
C PHE A 486 -12.53 30.64 -22.71
N LYS A 487 -11.57 29.74 -22.98
CA LYS A 487 -10.29 29.69 -22.29
C LYS A 487 -9.52 31.00 -22.41
N GLU A 488 -9.42 31.56 -23.61
CA GLU A 488 -8.65 32.78 -23.90
C GLU A 488 -9.34 34.06 -23.41
N ARG A 489 -10.67 34.17 -23.55
CA ARG A 489 -11.41 35.41 -23.25
C ARG A 489 -11.90 35.52 -21.81
N VAL A 490 -12.13 34.40 -21.13
CA VAL A 490 -12.72 34.37 -19.79
C VAL A 490 -11.71 33.89 -18.75
N VAL A 491 -11.19 32.68 -18.93
CA VAL A 491 -10.33 32.04 -17.91
C VAL A 491 -8.96 32.72 -17.82
N GLN A 492 -8.30 32.91 -18.96
CA GLN A 492 -6.93 33.44 -18.99
C GLN A 492 -6.81 34.83 -18.34
N PRO A 493 -7.71 35.81 -18.57
CA PRO A 493 -7.69 37.08 -17.85
C PRO A 493 -7.85 36.95 -16.33
N ILE A 494 -8.68 36.03 -15.86
CA ILE A 494 -8.87 35.77 -14.42
C ILE A 494 -7.57 35.25 -13.80
N LEU A 495 -6.93 34.26 -14.46
CA LEU A 495 -5.65 33.71 -14.00
C LEU A 495 -4.54 34.77 -13.97
N LYS A 496 -4.42 35.58 -15.05
CA LYS A 496 -3.44 36.67 -15.14
C LYS A 496 -3.63 37.69 -14.02
N ARG A 497 -4.86 38.12 -13.78
CA ARG A 497 -5.20 39.07 -12.72
C ARG A 497 -4.85 38.52 -11.33
N HIS A 498 -5.07 37.23 -11.11
CA HIS A 498 -4.80 36.59 -9.82
C HIS A 498 -3.30 36.40 -9.57
N PHE A 499 -2.61 35.70 -10.46
CA PHE A 499 -1.20 35.37 -10.26
C PHE A 499 -0.26 36.55 -10.50
N ARG A 500 -0.70 37.59 -11.24
CA ARG A 500 0.04 38.84 -11.52
C ARG A 500 1.42 38.66 -12.15
N ARG A 501 1.74 37.45 -12.60
CA ARG A 501 3.02 37.04 -13.17
C ARG A 501 2.75 36.18 -14.39
N ASP A 502 2.80 36.80 -15.56
CA ASP A 502 2.55 36.11 -16.83
C ASP A 502 3.58 34.98 -17.07
N GLU A 503 4.80 35.15 -16.57
CA GLU A 503 5.86 34.13 -16.59
C GLU A 503 5.43 32.83 -15.92
N PHE A 504 4.70 32.91 -14.80
CA PHE A 504 4.23 31.73 -14.07
C PHE A 504 3.26 30.90 -14.90
N LEU A 505 2.35 31.55 -15.62
CA LEU A 505 1.42 30.86 -16.51
C LEU A 505 2.13 30.24 -17.73
N GLY A 506 3.21 30.86 -18.20
CA GLY A 506 4.03 30.34 -19.29
C GLY A 506 4.77 29.04 -18.97
N ARG A 507 4.91 28.69 -17.68
CA ARG A 507 5.60 27.47 -17.23
C ARG A 507 4.67 26.28 -16.98
N ILE A 508 3.36 26.49 -17.09
CA ILE A 508 2.36 25.43 -16.96
C ILE A 508 2.26 24.71 -18.30
N ASN A 509 2.54 23.41 -18.34
CA ASN A 509 2.44 22.63 -19.58
C ASN A 509 1.00 22.46 -20.03
N GLU A 510 0.08 22.15 -19.11
CA GLU A 510 -1.33 21.91 -19.41
C GLU A 510 -2.25 22.46 -18.31
N ILE A 511 -3.25 23.26 -18.73
CA ILE A 511 -4.36 23.67 -17.87
C ILE A 511 -5.52 22.70 -18.09
N VAL A 512 -5.88 21.99 -17.02
CA VAL A 512 -6.88 20.92 -17.03
C VAL A 512 -8.16 21.43 -16.38
N TYR A 513 -9.27 21.31 -17.10
CA TYR A 513 -10.56 21.83 -16.68
C TYR A 513 -11.46 20.70 -16.19
N PHE A 514 -11.94 20.82 -14.96
CA PHE A 514 -12.90 19.92 -14.35
C PHE A 514 -14.28 20.55 -14.42
N LEU A 515 -15.23 19.79 -14.97
CA LEU A 515 -16.58 20.27 -15.20
C LEU A 515 -17.50 19.77 -14.08
N PRO A 516 -18.61 20.47 -13.76
CA PRO A 516 -19.67 19.95 -12.90
C PRO A 516 -20.08 18.53 -13.33
N PHE A 517 -20.57 17.68 -12.43
CA PHE A 517 -21.01 16.33 -12.81
C PHE A 517 -22.31 16.35 -13.64
N SER A 518 -22.44 15.46 -14.61
CA SER A 518 -23.70 15.21 -15.33
C SER A 518 -24.66 14.39 -14.48
N GLU A 519 -25.93 14.31 -14.86
CA GLU A 519 -26.92 13.47 -14.17
C GLU A 519 -26.50 11.99 -14.09
N SER A 520 -25.92 11.45 -15.16
CA SER A 520 -25.40 10.07 -15.18
C SER A 520 -24.19 9.90 -14.26
N GLU A 521 -23.26 10.86 -14.26
CA GLU A 521 -22.09 10.87 -13.38
C GLU A 521 -22.51 11.00 -11.89
N LEU A 522 -23.52 11.82 -11.60
CA LEU A 522 -24.08 11.97 -10.25
C LEU A 522 -24.72 10.68 -9.75
N SER A 523 -25.50 10.01 -10.59
CA SER A 523 -26.10 8.71 -10.26
C SER A 523 -25.03 7.67 -9.94
N GLU A 524 -23.96 7.59 -10.75
CA GLU A 524 -22.82 6.70 -10.49
C GLU A 524 -22.10 7.05 -9.17
N LEU A 525 -21.93 8.35 -8.86
CA LEU A 525 -21.33 8.81 -7.60
C LEU A 525 -22.15 8.39 -6.38
N VAL A 526 -23.47 8.60 -6.43
CA VAL A 526 -24.39 8.19 -5.36
C VAL A 526 -24.33 6.68 -5.17
N GLN A 527 -24.41 5.91 -6.26
CA GLN A 527 -24.33 4.46 -6.21
C GLN A 527 -23.01 3.98 -5.57
N LYS A 528 -21.87 4.55 -5.96
CA LYS A 528 -20.56 4.23 -5.38
C LYS A 528 -20.48 4.56 -3.89
N GLU A 529 -21.04 5.69 -3.46
CA GLU A 529 -21.05 6.06 -2.04
C GLU A 529 -21.97 5.15 -1.22
N LEU A 530 -23.16 4.80 -1.73
CA LEU A 530 -24.05 3.82 -1.09
C LEU A 530 -23.41 2.43 -0.99
N GLN A 531 -22.74 1.97 -2.05
CA GLN A 531 -21.99 0.71 -2.04
C GLN A 531 -20.85 0.71 -1.01
N ARG A 532 -20.14 1.84 -0.88
CA ARG A 532 -19.09 2.01 0.13
C ARG A 532 -19.66 1.86 1.54
N TRP A 533 -20.81 2.47 1.82
CA TRP A 533 -21.49 2.36 3.11
C TRP A 533 -22.09 0.97 3.34
N SER A 534 -22.64 0.34 2.31
CA SER A 534 -23.12 -1.05 2.36
C SER A 534 -22.01 -2.03 2.74
N LYS A 535 -20.84 -1.92 2.11
CA LYS A 535 -19.66 -2.70 2.49
C LYS A 535 -19.25 -2.44 3.94
N ARG A 536 -19.19 -1.18 4.37
CA ARG A 536 -18.85 -0.82 5.74
C ARG A 536 -19.87 -1.35 6.76
N ALA A 537 -21.16 -1.33 6.44
CA ALA A 537 -22.23 -1.87 7.28
C ALA A 537 -22.10 -3.40 7.42
N LYS A 538 -21.79 -4.09 6.33
CA LYS A 538 -21.53 -5.54 6.33
C LYS A 538 -20.30 -5.90 7.15
N ASP A 539 -19.17 -5.22 6.92
CA ASP A 539 -17.91 -5.53 7.59
C ASP A 539 -17.93 -5.23 9.10
N LYS A 540 -18.56 -4.13 9.52
CA LYS A 540 -18.56 -3.70 10.93
C LYS A 540 -19.74 -4.24 11.74
N HIS A 541 -20.92 -4.34 11.15
CA HIS A 541 -22.16 -4.63 11.87
C HIS A 541 -22.86 -5.90 11.37
N ASN A 542 -22.35 -6.56 10.32
CA ASN A 542 -22.98 -7.70 9.66
C ASN A 542 -24.42 -7.38 9.22
N ILE A 543 -24.65 -6.17 8.70
CA ILE A 543 -25.93 -5.70 8.18
C ILE A 543 -25.84 -5.61 6.66
N GLU A 544 -26.84 -6.12 5.96
CA GLU A 544 -26.95 -6.01 4.50
C GLU A 544 -27.88 -4.84 4.14
N LEU A 545 -27.46 -4.01 3.19
CA LEU A 545 -28.25 -2.87 2.70
C LEU A 545 -28.72 -3.13 1.28
N GLU A 546 -30.01 -2.88 1.03
CA GLU A 546 -30.67 -2.94 -0.28
C GLU A 546 -31.35 -1.60 -0.55
N TRP A 547 -31.33 -1.11 -1.78
CA TRP A 547 -31.99 0.15 -2.17
C TRP A 547 -32.46 0.10 -3.62
N ASP A 548 -33.49 0.88 -3.92
CA ASP A 548 -34.04 1.02 -5.27
C ASP A 548 -33.44 2.24 -6.00
N HIS A 549 -33.57 2.26 -7.33
CA HIS A 549 -33.08 3.37 -8.16
C HIS A 549 -33.71 4.73 -7.82
N SER A 550 -34.92 4.74 -7.25
CA SER A 550 -35.55 6.00 -6.77
C SER A 550 -34.78 6.65 -5.63
N VAL A 551 -34.10 5.85 -4.78
CA VAL A 551 -33.24 6.37 -3.71
C VAL A 551 -32.05 7.08 -4.32
N GLU A 552 -31.45 6.50 -5.37
CA GLU A 552 -30.33 7.10 -6.08
C GLU A 552 -30.74 8.46 -6.67
N ALA A 553 -31.88 8.51 -7.36
CA ALA A 553 -32.41 9.74 -7.97
C ALA A 553 -32.60 10.88 -6.94
N ILE A 554 -33.25 10.63 -5.80
CA ILE A 554 -33.47 11.69 -4.78
C ILE A 554 -32.18 12.14 -4.12
N LEU A 555 -31.20 11.25 -3.98
CA LEU A 555 -29.89 11.63 -3.45
C LEU A 555 -29.10 12.49 -4.44
N THR A 556 -29.35 12.37 -5.75
CA THR A 556 -28.76 13.29 -6.74
C THR A 556 -29.29 14.72 -6.62
N ASP A 557 -30.52 14.93 -6.13
CA ASP A 557 -31.10 16.26 -5.90
C ASP A 557 -30.34 17.08 -4.83
N GLY A 558 -29.59 16.40 -3.96
CA GLY A 558 -28.72 17.05 -2.98
C GLY A 558 -27.39 17.55 -3.55
N TYR A 559 -27.19 17.47 -4.88
CA TYR A 559 -25.98 17.95 -5.53
C TYR A 559 -25.89 19.47 -5.55
N GLU A 560 -24.79 19.98 -5.02
CA GLU A 560 -24.44 21.40 -5.10
C GLU A 560 -23.17 21.59 -5.93
N VAL A 561 -23.28 22.37 -7.01
CA VAL A 561 -22.19 22.58 -7.99
C VAL A 561 -20.91 23.12 -7.35
N ASN A 562 -21.02 24.00 -6.37
CA ASN A 562 -19.87 24.64 -5.69
C ASN A 562 -19.07 23.66 -4.83
N TYR A 563 -19.74 22.61 -4.32
CA TYR A 563 -19.14 21.60 -3.43
C TYR A 563 -18.86 20.26 -4.12
N GLY A 564 -19.29 20.11 -5.38
CA GLY A 564 -19.01 18.92 -6.19
C GLY A 564 -19.51 17.63 -5.52
N ALA A 565 -18.76 16.53 -5.64
CA ALA A 565 -19.13 15.24 -5.07
C ALA A 565 -19.18 15.23 -3.53
N ARG A 566 -18.64 16.25 -2.85
CA ARG A 566 -18.75 16.36 -1.39
C ARG A 566 -20.21 16.54 -0.97
N SER A 567 -21.00 17.30 -1.73
CA SER A 567 -22.43 17.50 -1.46
C SER A 567 -23.19 16.17 -1.43
N ILE A 568 -22.97 15.32 -2.44
CA ILE A 568 -23.54 13.96 -2.51
C ILE A 568 -23.14 13.12 -1.29
N LYS A 569 -21.86 13.15 -0.92
CA LYS A 569 -21.39 12.43 0.26
C LYS A 569 -22.13 12.86 1.52
N TYR A 570 -22.25 14.17 1.73
CA TYR A 570 -22.99 14.72 2.87
C TYR A 570 -24.47 14.37 2.82
N GLU A 571 -25.09 14.36 1.63
CA GLU A 571 -26.50 14.04 1.49
C GLU A 571 -26.80 12.57 1.81
N VAL A 572 -25.95 11.65 1.34
CA VAL A 572 -26.01 10.23 1.71
C VAL A 572 -25.83 10.06 3.22
N GLU A 573 -24.82 10.70 3.80
CA GLU A 573 -24.56 10.65 5.25
C GLU A 573 -25.77 11.17 6.04
N ARG A 574 -26.32 12.33 5.66
CA ARG A 574 -27.42 12.99 6.35
C ARG A 574 -28.75 12.25 6.23
N ARG A 575 -29.15 11.84 5.03
CA ARG A 575 -30.49 11.25 4.81
C ARG A 575 -30.55 9.75 5.06
N VAL A 576 -29.47 9.03 4.76
CA VAL A 576 -29.44 7.56 4.86
C VAL A 576 -28.69 7.12 6.11
N ILE A 577 -27.44 7.53 6.26
CA ILE A 577 -26.57 7.00 7.32
C ILE A 577 -27.01 7.46 8.71
N SER A 578 -27.46 8.70 8.86
CA SER A 578 -28.02 9.18 10.13
C SER A 578 -29.25 8.39 10.57
N GLN A 579 -30.14 8.02 9.64
CA GLN A 579 -31.30 7.18 9.96
C GLN A 579 -30.87 5.75 10.34
N LEU A 580 -29.92 5.17 9.61
CA LEU A 580 -29.36 3.85 9.93
C LEU A 580 -28.68 3.82 11.30
N ALA A 581 -27.91 4.86 11.62
CA ALA A 581 -27.23 5.00 12.90
C ALA A 581 -28.24 5.09 14.07
N LEU A 582 -29.28 5.91 13.89
CA LEU A 582 -30.35 6.07 14.87
C LEU A 582 -31.14 4.77 15.08
N ALA A 583 -31.47 4.05 13.99
CA ALA A 583 -32.14 2.76 14.05
C ALA A 583 -31.26 1.66 14.70
N HIS A 584 -29.94 1.72 14.51
CA HIS A 584 -29.01 0.82 15.20
C HIS A 584 -28.92 1.12 16.70
N GLU A 585 -28.83 2.40 17.08
CA GLU A 585 -28.78 2.84 18.48
C GLU A 585 -30.02 2.42 19.27
N ARG A 586 -31.21 2.52 18.64
CA ARG A 586 -32.47 2.09 19.26
C ARG A 586 -32.69 0.57 19.26
N GLY A 587 -31.79 -0.20 18.66
CA GLY A 587 -31.90 -1.65 18.58
C GLY A 587 -32.90 -2.17 17.54
N SER A 588 -33.44 -1.30 16.68
CA SER A 588 -34.33 -1.69 15.57
C SER A 588 -33.61 -2.51 14.49
N ILE A 589 -32.27 -2.37 14.38
CA ILE A 589 -31.42 -3.14 13.47
C ILE A 589 -30.37 -3.91 14.27
N SER A 590 -30.24 -5.21 14.00
CA SER A 590 -29.33 -6.13 14.70
C SER A 590 -28.40 -6.86 13.73
N PRO A 591 -27.30 -7.48 14.20
CA PRO A 591 -26.39 -8.22 13.33
C PRO A 591 -27.09 -9.38 12.61
N GLY A 592 -26.94 -9.43 11.27
CA GLY A 592 -27.62 -10.38 10.39
C GLY A 592 -28.97 -9.91 9.87
N SER A 593 -29.36 -8.65 10.13
CA SER A 593 -30.52 -8.01 9.49
C SER A 593 -30.21 -7.53 8.07
N THR A 594 -31.24 -7.53 7.22
CA THR A 594 -31.24 -6.85 5.92
C THR A 594 -32.09 -5.59 6.03
N VAL A 595 -31.56 -4.45 5.59
CA VAL A 595 -32.26 -3.15 5.61
C VAL A 595 -32.51 -2.71 4.18
N GLN A 596 -33.78 -2.50 3.84
CA GLN A 596 -34.21 -1.96 2.57
C GLN A 596 -34.45 -0.45 2.72
N ILE A 597 -33.80 0.34 1.89
CA ILE A 597 -33.91 1.80 1.83
C ILE A 597 -34.91 2.12 0.72
N LEU A 598 -35.96 2.84 1.06
CA LEU A 598 -37.06 3.17 0.15
C LEU A 598 -37.32 4.67 0.15
N VAL A 599 -37.98 5.12 -0.91
CA VAL A 599 -38.48 6.49 -1.04
C VAL A 599 -39.98 6.49 -0.87
N VAL A 600 -40.48 7.40 -0.04
CA VAL A 600 -41.90 7.74 0.02
C VAL A 600 -42.11 9.07 -0.71
N TRP A 601 -42.81 9.00 -1.83
CA TRP A 601 -43.24 10.17 -2.59
C TRP A 601 -44.53 10.75 -1.97
N PRO A 602 -44.55 12.04 -1.61
CA PRO A 602 -45.74 12.66 -1.05
C PRO A 602 -46.85 12.78 -2.10
N LYS A 603 -48.10 12.82 -1.62
CA LYS A 603 -49.28 12.99 -2.49
C LYS A 603 -49.53 14.44 -2.91
N SER A 604 -48.83 15.39 -2.28
CA SER A 604 -48.92 16.83 -2.55
C SER A 604 -47.62 17.35 -3.14
N GLU A 605 -47.68 18.26 -4.11
CA GLU A 605 -46.52 18.87 -4.77
C GLU A 605 -45.67 19.76 -3.84
N THR A 606 -46.17 20.12 -2.65
CA THR A 606 -45.48 21.00 -1.72
C THR A 606 -44.56 20.28 -0.73
N GLU A 607 -44.68 18.96 -0.59
CA GLU A 607 -43.86 18.15 0.32
C GLU A 607 -42.65 17.54 -0.40
N ARG A 608 -41.53 17.41 0.31
CA ARG A 608 -40.31 16.78 -0.25
C ARG A 608 -40.36 15.27 -0.06
N PRO A 609 -39.84 14.48 -1.03
CA PRO A 609 -39.75 13.03 -0.87
C PRO A 609 -38.83 12.66 0.31
N VAL A 610 -39.27 11.67 1.09
CA VAL A 610 -38.59 11.25 2.31
C VAL A 610 -38.04 9.84 2.15
N ILE A 611 -36.80 9.63 2.59
CA ILE A 611 -36.19 8.31 2.65
C ILE A 611 -36.67 7.60 3.92
N ARG A 612 -37.10 6.34 3.77
CA ARG A 612 -37.51 5.46 4.86
C ARG A 612 -36.74 4.15 4.84
N LEU A 613 -36.66 3.52 6.01
CA LEU A 613 -35.98 2.26 6.22
C LEU A 613 -36.98 1.16 6.58
N ARG A 614 -36.82 0.01 5.93
CA ARG A 614 -37.50 -1.25 6.25
C ARG A 614 -36.49 -2.28 6.70
N VAL A 615 -36.78 -3.02 7.77
CA VAL A 615 -35.85 -4.01 8.32
C VAL A 615 -36.43 -5.40 8.25
N LYS A 616 -35.62 -6.33 7.76
CA LYS A 616 -35.85 -7.76 7.83
C LYS A 616 -34.88 -8.36 8.83
N ALA A 617 -35.41 -8.78 9.98
CA ALA A 617 -34.61 -9.44 11.01
C ALA A 617 -34.21 -10.86 10.58
N LYS A 618 -33.07 -11.34 11.11
CA LYS A 618 -32.53 -12.68 10.82
C LYS A 618 -33.60 -13.77 11.03
N GLY A 619 -33.95 -14.47 9.95
CA GLY A 619 -34.90 -15.59 9.96
C GLY A 619 -36.38 -15.20 9.77
N ARG A 620 -36.73 -13.92 9.64
CA ARG A 620 -38.08 -13.48 9.26
C ARG A 620 -38.20 -13.32 7.74
N LYS A 621 -39.39 -13.61 7.21
CA LYS A 621 -39.66 -13.48 5.76
C LYS A 621 -40.05 -12.06 5.36
N GLU A 622 -40.68 -11.30 6.25
CA GLU A 622 -41.26 -9.99 5.97
C GLU A 622 -40.40 -8.83 6.47
N PHE A 623 -40.47 -7.72 5.72
CA PHE A 623 -39.88 -6.44 6.09
C PHE A 623 -40.84 -5.66 6.98
N VAL A 624 -40.32 -5.03 8.03
CA VAL A 624 -41.09 -4.16 8.94
C VAL A 624 -40.62 -2.71 8.74
N ASP A 625 -41.57 -1.79 8.55
CA ASP A 625 -41.31 -0.35 8.49
C ASP A 625 -40.80 0.15 9.86
N ILE A 626 -39.70 0.93 9.86
CA ILE A 626 -39.28 1.64 11.08
C ILE A 626 -40.11 2.94 11.14
N ASP A 627 -41.14 2.96 11.98
CA ASP A 627 -42.11 4.06 12.03
C ASP A 627 -41.51 5.39 12.53
N GLU A 628 -41.92 6.51 11.92
CA GLU A 628 -41.43 7.86 12.22
C GLU A 628 -41.67 8.31 13.67
N LYS A 629 -42.70 7.79 14.36
CA LYS A 629 -42.96 8.11 15.77
C LYS A 629 -41.91 7.55 16.72
N GLU A 630 -41.22 6.48 16.31
CA GLU A 630 -40.05 6.00 17.03
C GLU A 630 -38.78 6.74 16.60
N LEU A 631 -38.77 7.49 15.47
CA LEU A 631 -37.61 8.19 14.87
C LEU A 631 -37.56 9.72 15.07
N SER A 632 -38.66 10.39 15.44
CA SER A 632 -38.66 11.83 15.69
C SER A 632 -37.97 12.19 17.02
N VAL A 633 -36.80 12.83 16.95
CA VAL A 633 -36.36 13.72 18.02
C VAL A 633 -37.37 14.87 18.07
N ALA A 634 -37.82 15.22 19.28
CA ALA A 634 -38.78 16.29 19.52
C ALA A 634 -38.48 17.52 18.66
N LYS A 635 -39.51 18.06 18.01
CA LYS A 635 -39.49 19.45 17.54
C LYS A 635 -39.06 20.28 18.75
N VAL A 636 -37.93 20.97 18.63
CA VAL A 636 -37.65 22.10 19.52
C VAL A 636 -38.68 23.14 19.12
N ASP A 637 -39.60 23.43 20.03
CA ASP A 637 -40.56 24.50 19.89
C ASP A 637 -39.80 25.81 19.73
N ASP A 638 -39.87 26.41 18.54
CA ASP A 638 -39.58 27.82 18.30
C ASP A 638 -40.69 28.65 18.96
N ASP A 639 -40.66 28.73 20.30
CA ASP A 639 -41.48 29.67 21.05
C ASP A 639 -40.90 29.88 22.47
N ALA A 640 -39.75 30.57 22.53
CA ALA A 640 -39.35 31.34 23.70
C ALA A 640 -38.24 32.33 23.32
N GLY A 641 -38.64 33.56 22.97
CA GLY A 641 -37.74 34.69 23.11
C GLY A 641 -37.36 34.87 24.58
N ASN A 642 -36.07 34.74 24.90
CA ASN A 642 -35.34 35.71 25.73
C ASN A 642 -33.88 35.28 25.86
N GLY A 643 -33.00 36.27 25.71
CA GLY A 643 -31.60 36.09 25.34
C GLY A 643 -30.71 35.44 26.38
N PHE A 644 -29.55 35.00 25.91
CA PHE A 644 -28.26 35.20 26.58
C PHE A 644 -27.16 35.34 25.53
N VAL A 645 -26.28 36.29 25.81
CA VAL A 645 -25.14 36.80 25.06
C VAL A 645 -23.99 35.79 25.04
N PHE A 646 -23.26 35.73 23.92
CA PHE A 646 -21.81 35.47 23.90
C PHE A 646 -21.10 36.55 23.09
#